data_AF-A0A226WZD1-F1
#
_entry.id   AF-A0A226WZD1-F1
#
_cell.length_a   1.000
_cell.length_b   1.000
_cell.length_c   1.000
_cell.angle_alpha   90.00
_cell.angle_beta   90.00
_cell.angle_gamma   90.00
#
_symmetry.space_group_name_H-M   'P 1'
#
loop_
_entity.id
_entity.type
_entity.pdbx_description
1 polymer ?
#
loop_
_entity_poly.entity_id
_entity_poly.type
_entity_poly.pdbx_seq_one_letter_code
_entity_poly.pdbx_strand_id
1 'polypeptide(L)'
;MLITKTIFVKNRDRIERGAVTGALPDFTSIIQIMTKKNTMGLVTPLVKWLSATILAASLAACGANDSGSSLATAAVTKTADSNTAKDTRSNKAAMHLPTFSEVKFSPPVLSSTDTTKAVLKTAGQPKGLVGGYLYPQWIWNSHRINVCWDNPSGWDETERNWTKEAVTGAWDANSDVTFVDWTKCPVFGESPPYLGIRMLIMSGKPVTRQLGEAGIGWNQNIKLNLDFASYETGCTATSMKEMCVKNEAIHEFGHLLAFIHEQDRPDTPTACIDQVLKDDPDYKIMTGGAVLGPWDAGSIMNYCTPGGFFNGARGLTAGDITMVQKYYGKPGSKIYSVFTANDPPIVSIQDSKTFADVADSITIPNADGFILRHFFATPDGNKVAYTLFNQQKGSSVLGYIDTQTDTLKGQKAIVEEVVDMKMSGDSKYAYVVWKQGAAGGLRAYDLSTLAVAWDLPITGAKQIVAQRNTSGQRLYVVRNSGTGSAQSIVVVDTNSHTQIASYSAGTARSQPLVAGATPDEKTLYLADPGPDNQLAPFMANLDTQSGQYNVLQPISPADASVHDLHVLDSNQVLLGTNKKGIAPLIYTVATGSFSAITGGIPSNWSLPYVYSPDGKTVFTMGQYWDGNIPYYSFIRLDSYRMNQATTPVVWDGSNHPVWSVGFGQDVVSRPFAVIYR
;
A
#
# COMPACT_ATOMS: atom_id res chain seq x y z
N MET A 1 -0.40 51.37 34.09
CA MET A 1 -1.24 51.93 33.01
C MET A 1 -2.49 51.06 32.93
N LEU A 2 -3.54 51.45 33.67
CA LEU A 2 -4.78 52.08 33.16
C LEU A 2 -5.52 51.19 32.14
N ILE A 3 -6.81 50.85 32.23
CA ILE A 3 -7.91 51.23 33.14
C ILE A 3 -9.12 50.29 32.85
N THR A 4 -9.79 49.81 33.92
CA THR A 4 -11.25 49.53 34.16
C THR A 4 -12.15 48.82 33.10
N LYS A 5 -13.19 48.03 33.45
CA LYS A 5 -14.14 48.15 34.58
C LYS A 5 -14.96 46.86 34.84
N THR A 6 -15.30 46.72 36.12
CA THR A 6 -16.08 45.76 36.93
C THR A 6 -17.59 45.67 36.60
N ILE A 7 -18.27 44.58 37.01
CA ILE A 7 -19.39 44.56 37.99
C ILE A 7 -19.53 43.15 38.62
N PHE A 8 -19.59 43.15 39.95
CA PHE A 8 -19.87 42.08 40.93
C PHE A 8 -21.38 42.12 41.28
N VAL A 9 -22.01 41.01 41.70
CA VAL A 9 -22.78 40.88 42.97
C VAL A 9 -22.89 39.40 43.35
N LYS A 10 -22.95 39.18 44.67
CA LYS A 10 -22.59 38.05 45.52
C LYS A 10 -23.80 37.69 46.42
N ASN A 11 -24.02 36.41 46.74
CA ASN A 11 -24.31 35.85 48.08
C ASN A 11 -24.93 34.44 47.92
N ARG A 12 -24.50 33.32 48.53
CA ARG A 12 -24.01 32.87 49.87
C ARG A 12 -25.09 32.18 50.72
N ASP A 13 -24.79 30.91 51.03
CA ASP A 13 -25.11 30.07 52.20
C ASP A 13 -26.57 29.68 52.54
N ARG A 14 -26.83 28.35 52.64
CA ARG A 14 -26.94 27.67 53.95
C ARG A 14 -26.92 26.14 53.88
N ILE A 15 -26.31 25.60 54.94
CA ILE A 15 -26.07 24.22 55.38
C ILE A 15 -27.34 23.60 55.98
N GLU A 16 -27.55 22.29 55.80
CA GLU A 16 -27.93 21.41 56.92
C GLU A 16 -27.60 19.92 56.69
N ARG A 17 -27.13 19.30 57.77
CA ARG A 17 -26.66 17.90 57.89
C ARG A 17 -27.83 17.03 58.36
N GLY A 18 -27.80 15.75 58.01
CA GLY A 18 -28.56 14.71 58.69
C GLY A 18 -28.07 13.33 58.29
N ALA A 19 -27.26 12.71 59.16
CA ALA A 19 -26.81 11.32 59.06
C ALA A 19 -27.56 10.48 60.10
N VAL A 20 -28.17 9.35 59.71
CA VAL A 20 -28.51 8.24 60.62
C VAL A 20 -28.55 6.91 59.85
N THR A 21 -27.55 6.07 60.16
CA THR A 21 -27.50 4.60 60.29
C THR A 21 -28.61 3.68 59.73
N GLY A 22 -28.19 2.52 59.19
CA GLY A 22 -28.80 1.24 59.56
C GLY A 22 -28.99 0.15 58.49
N ALA A 23 -28.24 -0.94 58.66
CA ALA A 23 -28.64 -2.35 58.49
C ALA A 23 -28.73 -3.02 57.10
N LEU A 24 -27.88 -4.06 56.96
CA LEU A 24 -28.07 -5.28 56.16
C LEU A 24 -29.34 -6.04 56.60
N PRO A 25 -29.89 -6.93 55.75
CA PRO A 25 -29.62 -8.35 55.96
C PRO A 25 -29.41 -9.20 54.70
N ASP A 26 -28.65 -10.26 54.90
CA ASP A 26 -28.52 -11.47 54.08
C ASP A 26 -29.48 -12.54 54.67
N PHE A 27 -30.13 -13.39 53.86
CA PHE A 27 -30.60 -14.76 54.22
C PHE A 27 -31.35 -15.44 53.04
N THR A 28 -30.63 -16.34 52.39
CA THR A 28 -30.96 -17.72 51.92
C THR A 28 -32.42 -18.26 51.85
N SER A 29 -32.67 -19.02 50.75
CA SER A 29 -33.50 -20.26 50.63
C SER A 29 -35.04 -20.08 50.42
N ILE A 30 -35.82 -20.83 49.61
CA ILE A 30 -35.76 -22.22 49.13
C ILE A 30 -36.95 -22.54 48.15
N ILE A 31 -36.79 -23.52 47.22
CA ILE A 31 -37.80 -24.45 46.58
C ILE A 31 -38.73 -23.92 45.44
N GLN A 32 -38.51 -24.31 44.15
CA GLN A 32 -39.05 -25.50 43.39
C GLN A 32 -40.50 -25.27 42.85
N ILE A 33 -41.02 -25.74 41.70
CA ILE A 33 -40.78 -26.86 40.75
C ILE A 33 -41.64 -26.64 39.47
N MET A 34 -41.16 -27.12 38.31
CA MET A 34 -41.85 -27.75 37.13
C MET A 34 -41.20 -27.29 35.82
N THR A 35 -40.18 -27.94 35.22
CA THR A 35 -40.05 -29.26 34.54
C THR A 35 -41.12 -29.64 33.51
N LYS A 36 -40.73 -29.71 32.23
CA LYS A 36 -40.69 -30.92 31.35
C LYS A 36 -40.26 -30.52 29.92
N LYS A 37 -39.10 -30.97 29.43
CA LYS A 37 -38.75 -32.24 28.73
C LYS A 37 -38.95 -32.17 27.21
N ASN A 38 -37.85 -32.31 26.46
CA ASN A 38 -37.60 -33.53 25.67
C ASN A 38 -36.12 -33.67 25.28
N THR A 39 -35.61 -34.88 25.49
CA THR A 39 -34.27 -35.39 25.20
C THR A 39 -34.41 -36.60 24.27
N MET A 40 -33.48 -36.74 23.30
CA MET A 40 -32.86 -37.97 22.76
C MET A 40 -32.23 -37.61 21.39
N GLY A 41 -31.01 -37.99 21.02
CA GLY A 41 -30.07 -38.94 21.62
C GLY A 41 -28.65 -38.81 21.02
N LEU A 42 -27.72 -39.44 21.72
CA LEU A 42 -26.28 -39.55 21.48
C LEU A 42 -25.93 -40.55 20.35
N VAL A 43 -24.89 -40.26 19.55
CA VAL A 43 -23.79 -41.20 19.21
C VAL A 43 -22.47 -40.41 18.96
N THR A 44 -21.56 -40.54 19.93
CA THR A 44 -20.07 -40.58 19.95
C THR A 44 -19.18 -39.88 18.88
N PRO A 45 -18.14 -39.11 19.33
CA PRO A 45 -16.94 -38.79 18.56
C PRO A 45 -15.75 -39.70 18.93
N LEU A 46 -14.94 -40.10 17.94
CA LEU A 46 -13.65 -40.78 18.14
C LEU A 46 -12.65 -40.28 17.08
N VAL A 47 -11.36 -40.27 17.44
CA VAL A 47 -10.18 -39.95 16.61
C VAL A 47 -9.70 -38.48 16.70
N LYS A 48 -8.91 -38.21 17.74
CA LYS A 48 -7.54 -37.68 17.67
C LYS A 48 -7.10 -37.30 19.08
N TRP A 49 -6.29 -38.14 19.74
CA TRP A 49 -5.24 -37.81 20.72
C TRP A 49 -4.65 -39.13 21.29
N LEU A 50 -3.33 -39.14 21.54
CA LEU A 50 -2.40 -40.25 21.88
C LEU A 50 -1.80 -40.98 20.65
N SER A 51 -0.48 -41.02 20.43
CA SER A 51 0.58 -41.21 21.44
C SER A 51 1.94 -40.67 20.96
N ALA A 52 2.66 -40.00 21.86
CA ALA A 52 4.11 -39.90 21.84
C ALA A 52 4.71 -41.07 22.64
N THR A 53 6.00 -41.36 22.37
CA THR A 53 6.96 -42.20 23.11
C THR A 53 6.78 -43.73 23.13
N ILE A 54 7.71 -44.43 22.44
CA ILE A 54 8.66 -45.45 22.96
C ILE A 54 9.52 -45.90 21.76
N LEU A 55 10.85 -45.70 21.80
CA LEU A 55 11.87 -46.77 21.83
C LEU A 55 13.28 -46.15 21.64
N ALA A 56 14.05 -46.15 22.73
CA ALA A 56 15.51 -46.17 22.68
C ALA A 56 15.95 -47.55 23.20
N ALA A 57 16.97 -48.12 22.54
CA ALA A 57 17.97 -49.08 23.01
C ALA A 57 18.15 -50.30 22.08
N SER A 58 19.27 -50.30 21.34
CA SER A 58 20.16 -51.47 21.27
C SER A 58 21.54 -51.09 20.70
N LEU A 59 22.54 -51.12 21.61
CA LEU A 59 23.98 -51.39 21.47
C LEU A 59 24.84 -50.51 20.53
N ALA A 60 25.84 -49.73 20.99
CA ALA A 60 27.05 -50.06 21.76
C ALA A 60 28.01 -51.04 21.05
N ALA A 61 29.11 -50.52 20.45
CA ALA A 61 30.43 -51.15 20.43
C ALA A 61 31.51 -50.20 19.85
N CYS A 62 32.55 -49.94 20.65
CA CYS A 62 33.92 -49.52 20.30
C CYS A 62 34.10 -48.14 19.63
N GLY A 63 34.92 -47.20 20.08
CA GLY A 63 35.96 -47.08 21.11
C GLY A 63 36.65 -45.73 20.81
N ALA A 64 36.61 -44.76 21.70
CA ALA A 64 37.71 -44.40 22.61
C ALA A 64 39.06 -44.10 21.93
N ASN A 65 39.55 -42.89 22.22
CA ASN A 65 40.92 -42.36 22.22
C ASN A 65 41.14 -41.22 21.21
N ASP A 66 41.83 -40.13 21.53
CA ASP A 66 42.10 -39.48 22.81
C ASP A 66 42.60 -38.06 22.48
N SER A 67 42.66 -37.23 23.51
CA SER A 67 43.26 -35.89 23.58
C SER A 67 44.61 -35.70 22.86
N GLY A 68 44.93 -34.46 22.47
CA GLY A 68 46.33 -34.08 22.24
C GLY A 68 46.57 -32.71 21.64
N SER A 69 46.88 -31.75 22.49
CA SER A 69 47.35 -30.39 22.17
C SER A 69 48.75 -30.34 21.55
N SER A 70 49.03 -29.21 20.90
CA SER A 70 50.30 -28.46 20.89
C SER A 70 51.16 -28.47 19.61
N LEU A 71 51.41 -27.23 19.17
CA LEU A 71 52.67 -26.61 18.76
C LEU A 71 53.52 -27.18 17.61
N ALA A 72 53.97 -26.19 16.81
CA ALA A 72 55.29 -26.03 16.19
C ALA A 72 55.37 -26.17 14.66
N THR A 73 55.50 -24.99 14.03
CA THR A 73 56.62 -24.60 13.17
C THR A 73 57.20 -25.63 12.20
N ALA A 74 56.99 -25.41 10.89
CA ALA A 74 58.01 -25.69 9.89
C ALA A 74 57.83 -24.77 8.67
N ALA A 75 58.68 -23.76 8.60
CA ALA A 75 58.99 -23.06 7.38
C ALA A 75 59.69 -24.04 6.43
N VAL A 76 59.24 -24.11 5.16
CA VAL A 76 60.05 -24.64 4.06
C VAL A 76 60.00 -23.61 2.94
N THR A 77 61.10 -22.86 2.85
CA THR A 77 61.51 -22.07 1.69
C THR A 77 61.94 -23.03 0.59
N LYS A 78 61.38 -22.92 -0.62
CA LYS A 78 62.08 -23.30 -1.85
C LYS A 78 61.56 -22.50 -3.05
N THR A 79 62.39 -21.52 -3.40
CA THR A 79 62.75 -21.00 -4.72
C THR A 79 61.95 -21.45 -5.95
N ALA A 80 61.48 -20.41 -6.66
CA ALA A 80 61.40 -20.20 -8.10
C ALA A 80 61.70 -21.38 -9.02
N ASP A 81 60.73 -21.68 -9.90
CA ASP A 81 61.05 -21.93 -11.31
C ASP A 81 59.93 -21.37 -12.20
N SER A 82 60.39 -20.61 -13.19
CA SER A 82 59.66 -20.08 -14.33
C SER A 82 59.08 -21.20 -15.17
N ASN A 83 57.80 -21.12 -15.54
CA ASN A 83 57.32 -21.72 -16.79
C ASN A 83 56.10 -20.99 -17.33
N THR A 84 56.34 -20.28 -18.42
CA THR A 84 55.37 -19.85 -19.43
C THR A 84 54.62 -21.05 -20.02
N ALA A 85 53.30 -21.12 -19.82
CA ALA A 85 52.44 -21.99 -20.62
C ALA A 85 51.01 -21.41 -20.75
N LYS A 86 50.77 -20.87 -21.95
CA LYS A 86 49.53 -20.89 -22.75
C LYS A 86 48.19 -20.99 -22.02
N ASP A 87 47.55 -19.82 -21.99
CA ASP A 87 46.14 -19.56 -22.34
C ASP A 87 45.34 -20.79 -22.82
N THR A 88 44.51 -21.34 -21.94
CA THR A 88 43.38 -22.20 -22.30
C THR A 88 42.12 -21.57 -21.74
N ARG A 89 41.44 -20.80 -22.60
CA ARG A 89 40.05 -20.38 -22.39
C ARG A 89 39.20 -21.61 -22.09
N SER A 90 38.70 -21.72 -20.86
CA SER A 90 37.66 -22.68 -20.55
C SER A 90 36.38 -22.25 -21.27
N ASN A 91 35.93 -23.03 -22.24
CA ASN A 91 34.58 -22.93 -22.79
C ASN A 91 33.58 -23.21 -21.66
N LYS A 92 33.01 -22.15 -21.08
CA LYS A 92 31.91 -22.24 -20.12
C LYS A 92 30.71 -22.82 -20.88
N ALA A 93 30.32 -24.05 -20.54
CA ALA A 93 29.15 -24.70 -21.13
C ALA A 93 27.91 -23.80 -20.97
N ALA A 94 27.11 -23.68 -22.04
CA ALA A 94 25.87 -22.91 -22.02
C ALA A 94 24.94 -23.46 -20.92
N MET A 95 24.48 -22.60 -20.02
CA MET A 95 23.52 -22.98 -18.99
C MET A 95 22.19 -23.30 -19.67
N HIS A 96 21.89 -24.58 -19.84
CA HIS A 96 20.62 -25.06 -20.38
C HIS A 96 19.64 -25.21 -19.22
N LEU A 97 18.69 -24.28 -19.11
CA LEU A 97 17.53 -24.46 -18.24
C LEU A 97 16.59 -25.48 -18.89
N PRO A 98 15.93 -26.37 -18.11
CA PRO A 98 14.87 -27.20 -18.64
C PRO A 98 13.76 -26.33 -19.25
N THR A 99 13.08 -26.88 -20.26
CA THR A 99 12.03 -26.18 -21.00
C THR A 99 10.93 -25.73 -20.04
N PHE A 100 10.70 -24.42 -19.96
CA PHE A 100 9.66 -23.85 -19.11
C PHE A 100 8.28 -24.37 -19.56
N SER A 101 7.54 -24.98 -18.64
CA SER A 101 6.16 -25.39 -18.84
C SER A 101 5.26 -24.45 -18.05
N GLU A 102 4.26 -23.86 -18.71
CA GLU A 102 3.27 -23.04 -18.04
C GLU A 102 2.58 -23.85 -16.93
N VAL A 103 2.68 -23.37 -15.69
CA VAL A 103 2.02 -23.97 -14.55
C VAL A 103 0.63 -23.33 -14.44
N LYS A 104 -0.42 -24.11 -14.73
CA LYS A 104 -1.82 -23.71 -14.54
C LYS A 104 -2.35 -24.28 -13.23
N PHE A 105 -3.15 -23.48 -12.52
CA PHE A 105 -3.79 -23.89 -11.27
C PHE A 105 -4.90 -24.91 -11.48
N SER A 106 -5.17 -25.69 -10.43
CA SER A 106 -6.47 -26.30 -10.22
C SER A 106 -7.40 -25.27 -9.55
N PRO A 107 -8.69 -25.18 -9.92
CA PRO A 107 -9.60 -24.21 -9.31
C PRO A 107 -9.77 -24.49 -7.80
N PRO A 108 -9.97 -23.45 -6.98
CA PRO A 108 -10.14 -23.61 -5.54
C PRO A 108 -11.39 -24.44 -5.22
N VAL A 109 -11.25 -25.40 -4.30
CA VAL A 109 -12.37 -26.06 -3.63
C VAL A 109 -12.87 -25.12 -2.54
N LEU A 110 -13.61 -24.07 -2.93
CA LEU A 110 -14.39 -23.27 -2.00
C LEU A 110 -15.81 -23.82 -1.99
N SER A 111 -16.23 -24.40 -0.85
CA SER A 111 -17.61 -24.84 -0.63
C SER A 111 -18.52 -23.61 -0.65
N SER A 112 -19.24 -23.43 -1.74
CA SER A 112 -20.24 -22.39 -1.92
C SER A 112 -21.48 -22.71 -1.09
N THR A 113 -21.55 -22.23 0.14
CA THR A 113 -22.84 -22.05 0.82
C THR A 113 -22.80 -20.74 1.58
N ASP A 114 -23.34 -19.72 0.92
CA ASP A 114 -24.35 -18.78 1.42
C ASP A 114 -24.00 -17.33 1.05
N THR A 115 -24.38 -16.94 -0.17
CA THR A 115 -24.48 -15.54 -0.59
C THR A 115 -25.88 -15.33 -1.14
N THR A 116 -26.75 -14.78 -0.30
CA THR A 116 -27.99 -14.14 -0.71
C THR A 116 -27.66 -13.03 -1.71
N LYS A 117 -27.96 -13.29 -2.99
CA LYS A 117 -27.90 -12.31 -4.08
C LYS A 117 -28.85 -11.15 -3.78
N ALA A 118 -28.29 -9.99 -3.42
CA ALA A 118 -29.02 -8.73 -3.55
C ALA A 118 -29.06 -8.35 -5.04
N VAL A 119 -30.28 -8.40 -5.60
CA VAL A 119 -30.58 -8.06 -6.98
C VAL A 119 -30.66 -6.54 -7.12
N LEU A 120 -29.57 -5.91 -7.52
CA LEU A 120 -29.61 -4.66 -8.27
C LEU A 120 -29.03 -4.97 -9.66
N LYS A 121 -29.92 -5.20 -10.62
CA LYS A 121 -29.57 -5.43 -12.02
C LYS A 121 -28.88 -4.17 -12.55
N THR A 122 -27.61 -4.30 -12.91
CA THR A 122 -26.91 -3.37 -13.79
C THR A 122 -27.70 -3.25 -15.09
N ALA A 123 -28.20 -2.05 -15.38
CA ALA A 123 -28.78 -1.74 -16.68
C ALA A 123 -27.68 -1.88 -17.74
N GLY A 124 -27.85 -2.80 -18.69
CA GLY A 124 -26.90 -3.01 -19.78
C GLY A 124 -26.83 -1.78 -20.68
N GLN A 125 -25.63 -1.22 -20.85
CA GLN A 125 -25.32 -0.12 -21.77
C GLN A 125 -23.94 -0.32 -22.42
N PRO A 126 -23.72 0.26 -23.62
CA PRO A 126 -22.74 -0.20 -24.60
C PRO A 126 -21.28 0.04 -24.19
N LYS A 127 -20.39 -0.86 -24.64
CA LYS A 127 -18.94 -0.71 -24.59
C LYS A 127 -18.50 0.47 -25.45
N GLY A 128 -18.15 1.58 -24.82
CA GLY A 128 -17.49 2.70 -25.46
C GLY A 128 -17.44 3.88 -24.51
N LEU A 129 -16.22 4.26 -24.10
CA LEU A 129 -15.82 5.46 -23.35
C LEU A 129 -16.97 6.18 -22.63
N VAL A 130 -17.07 6.00 -21.31
CA VAL A 130 -18.04 6.71 -20.45
C VAL A 130 -17.26 7.63 -19.52
N GLY A 131 -17.82 8.79 -19.20
CA GLY A 131 -17.10 9.87 -18.54
C GLY A 131 -17.53 10.21 -17.11
N GLY A 132 -16.90 11.26 -16.59
CA GLY A 132 -17.08 11.78 -15.24
C GLY A 132 -16.32 13.09 -15.04
N TYR A 133 -16.63 13.81 -13.97
CA TYR A 133 -16.03 15.11 -13.63
C TYR A 133 -15.54 15.14 -12.18
N LEU A 134 -14.30 15.58 -11.94
CA LEU A 134 -13.69 15.54 -10.60
C LEU A 134 -12.58 16.58 -10.40
N TYR A 135 -12.10 16.72 -9.16
CA TYR A 135 -10.84 17.41 -8.85
C TYR A 135 -9.76 16.42 -8.42
N PRO A 136 -8.80 16.06 -9.31
CA PRO A 136 -7.78 15.07 -9.00
C PRO A 136 -6.92 15.42 -7.78
N GLN A 137 -6.73 16.71 -7.49
CA GLN A 137 -5.92 17.18 -6.37
C GLN A 137 -6.55 16.93 -4.99
N TRP A 138 -7.82 16.51 -4.92
CA TRP A 138 -8.53 16.22 -3.68
C TRP A 138 -8.92 14.74 -3.54
N ILE A 139 -8.49 13.89 -4.47
CA ILE A 139 -8.69 12.44 -4.38
C ILE A 139 -8.00 11.91 -3.12
N TRP A 140 -8.61 10.92 -2.45
CA TRP A 140 -7.98 10.31 -1.28
C TRP A 140 -6.68 9.58 -1.65
N ASN A 141 -5.68 9.84 -0.82
CA ASN A 141 -4.42 9.13 -0.76
C ASN A 141 -4.55 7.81 0.01
N SER A 142 -5.61 7.64 0.79
CA SER A 142 -5.99 6.37 1.42
C SER A 142 -7.15 5.72 0.68
N HIS A 143 -7.08 4.42 0.38
CA HIS A 143 -8.27 3.68 -0.05
C HIS A 143 -9.11 3.22 1.16
N ARG A 144 -8.58 3.23 2.40
CA ARG A 144 -9.37 2.98 3.61
C ARG A 144 -9.80 4.31 4.23
N ILE A 145 -11.07 4.68 4.05
CA ILE A 145 -11.61 5.97 4.47
C ILE A 145 -12.50 5.78 5.71
N ASN A 146 -12.09 6.37 6.83
CA ASN A 146 -12.87 6.34 8.07
C ASN A 146 -14.11 7.22 7.95
N VAL A 147 -15.26 6.71 8.41
CA VAL A 147 -16.52 7.47 8.46
C VAL A 147 -17.17 7.35 9.83
N CYS A 148 -17.79 8.43 10.29
CA CYS A 148 -18.49 8.44 11.57
C CYS A 148 -19.70 9.39 11.54
N TRP A 149 -20.59 9.24 12.52
CA TRP A 149 -21.80 10.05 12.71
C TRP A 149 -21.62 11.04 13.87
N ASP A 150 -21.84 12.33 13.64
CA ASP A 150 -21.73 13.37 14.68
C ASP A 150 -22.89 13.29 15.70
N ASN A 151 -24.10 12.96 15.23
CA ASN A 151 -25.32 12.95 16.03
C ASN A 151 -26.19 11.70 15.85
N PRO A 152 -25.64 10.47 15.86
CA PRO A 152 -26.44 9.26 15.71
C PRO A 152 -27.37 9.11 16.92
N SER A 153 -28.56 8.59 16.68
CA SER A 153 -29.56 8.38 17.71
C SER A 153 -30.35 7.09 17.46
N GLY A 154 -31.32 6.78 18.32
CA GLY A 154 -32.11 5.56 18.18
C GLY A 154 -33.10 5.59 17.01
N TRP A 155 -33.58 6.77 16.60
CA TRP A 155 -34.61 6.86 15.54
C TRP A 155 -34.03 6.65 14.14
N ASP A 156 -32.74 6.97 13.95
CA ASP A 156 -32.06 6.99 12.65
C ASP A 156 -31.24 5.71 12.38
N GLU A 157 -31.33 4.69 13.24
CA GLU A 157 -30.54 3.48 13.09
C GLU A 157 -30.79 2.76 11.76
N THR A 158 -32.05 2.71 11.33
CA THR A 158 -32.43 2.05 10.07
C THR A 158 -31.89 2.81 8.87
N GLU A 159 -32.04 4.14 8.85
CA GLU A 159 -31.59 5.00 7.76
C GLU A 159 -30.07 5.04 7.67
N ARG A 160 -29.36 5.08 8.80
CA ARG A 160 -27.89 4.96 8.82
C ARG A 160 -27.41 3.63 8.24
N ASN A 161 -28.15 2.53 8.50
CA ASN A 161 -27.84 1.24 7.89
C ASN A 161 -28.08 1.27 6.37
N TRP A 162 -29.17 1.89 5.90
CA TRP A 162 -29.40 2.09 4.46
C TRP A 162 -28.30 2.92 3.80
N THR A 163 -27.83 4.00 4.44
CA THR A 163 -26.68 4.78 3.97
C THR A 163 -25.45 3.88 3.83
N LYS A 164 -25.10 3.13 4.88
CA LYS A 164 -23.95 2.22 4.87
C LYS A 164 -24.05 1.19 3.75
N GLU A 165 -25.20 0.54 3.62
CA GLU A 165 -25.45 -0.45 2.56
C GLU A 165 -25.32 0.14 1.17
N ALA A 166 -25.91 1.32 0.92
CA ALA A 166 -25.88 1.95 -0.40
C ALA A 166 -24.47 2.38 -0.80
N VAL A 167 -23.74 3.03 0.11
CA VAL A 167 -22.36 3.46 -0.14
C VAL A 167 -21.45 2.25 -0.36
N THR A 168 -21.56 1.23 0.49
CA THR A 168 -20.71 0.04 0.37
C THR A 168 -21.07 -0.84 -0.83
N GLY A 169 -22.35 -0.93 -1.18
CA GLY A 169 -22.83 -1.64 -2.37
C GLY A 169 -22.60 -0.89 -3.69
N ALA A 170 -22.31 0.41 -3.64
CA ALA A 170 -21.99 1.25 -4.79
C ALA A 170 -20.49 1.48 -4.92
N TRP A 171 -19.93 2.45 -4.20
CA TRP A 171 -18.56 2.92 -4.41
C TRP A 171 -17.52 1.88 -3.99
N ASP A 172 -17.68 1.31 -2.79
CA ASP A 172 -16.76 0.29 -2.28
C ASP A 172 -16.80 -0.95 -3.19
N ALA A 173 -17.99 -1.52 -3.45
CA ALA A 173 -18.13 -2.71 -4.29
C ALA A 173 -17.61 -2.57 -5.73
N ASN A 174 -17.45 -1.33 -6.22
CA ASN A 174 -16.97 -1.04 -7.58
C ASN A 174 -15.55 -0.43 -7.61
N SER A 175 -14.83 -0.35 -6.49
CA SER A 175 -13.44 0.11 -6.42
C SER A 175 -12.58 -0.63 -5.38
N ASP A 176 -11.33 -0.20 -5.13
CA ASP A 176 -10.52 -0.67 -3.99
C ASP A 176 -10.75 0.20 -2.72
N VAL A 177 -11.68 1.18 -2.77
CA VAL A 177 -12.04 1.99 -1.60
C VAL A 177 -12.82 1.15 -0.58
N THR A 178 -12.53 1.37 0.69
CA THR A 178 -13.28 0.82 1.82
C THR A 178 -13.69 1.93 2.77
N PHE A 179 -15.00 2.05 3.00
CA PHE A 179 -15.55 2.92 4.04
C PHE A 179 -15.72 2.12 5.34
N VAL A 180 -15.16 2.62 6.43
CA VAL A 180 -15.01 1.87 7.69
C VAL A 180 -15.41 2.68 8.91
N ASP A 181 -15.42 2.01 10.07
CA ASP A 181 -15.80 2.50 11.39
C ASP A 181 -17.33 2.66 11.54
N TRP A 182 -17.97 3.56 10.78
CA TRP A 182 -19.44 3.78 10.81
C TRP A 182 -20.02 4.00 12.22
N THR A 183 -19.20 4.45 13.17
CA THR A 183 -19.55 4.65 14.59
C THR A 183 -19.94 6.10 14.88
N LYS A 184 -20.25 6.42 16.14
CA LYS A 184 -20.32 7.81 16.61
C LYS A 184 -18.94 8.46 16.47
N CYS A 185 -18.90 9.71 16.01
CA CYS A 185 -17.67 10.47 15.88
C CYS A 185 -17.06 10.78 17.26
N PRO A 186 -15.71 10.83 17.36
CA PRO A 186 -15.04 11.42 18.52
C PRO A 186 -15.40 12.91 18.62
N VAL A 187 -15.22 13.53 19.79
CA VAL A 187 -15.55 14.95 19.96
C VAL A 187 -14.72 15.81 18.99
N PHE A 188 -15.39 16.73 18.31
CA PHE A 188 -14.70 17.62 17.36
C PHE A 188 -13.72 18.55 18.08
N GLY A 189 -12.50 18.68 17.56
CA GLY A 189 -11.45 19.53 18.11
C GLY A 189 -10.56 18.86 19.16
N GLU A 190 -10.81 17.60 19.53
CA GLU A 190 -9.87 16.82 20.34
C GLU A 190 -8.61 16.46 19.54
N SER A 191 -7.51 16.25 20.27
CA SER A 191 -6.20 15.87 19.71
C SER A 191 -5.92 14.39 19.99
N PRO A 192 -5.49 13.60 18.97
CA PRO A 192 -5.28 13.99 17.58
C PRO A 192 -6.62 14.23 16.82
N PRO A 193 -6.64 15.10 15.81
CA PRO A 193 -7.85 15.34 15.02
C PRO A 193 -8.30 14.08 14.30
N TYR A 194 -9.61 13.92 14.14
CA TYR A 194 -10.18 12.80 13.40
C TYR A 194 -9.89 12.95 11.90
N LEU A 195 -9.17 11.98 11.34
CA LEU A 195 -8.73 11.96 9.94
C LEU A 195 -9.67 11.10 9.08
N GLY A 196 -10.92 11.56 8.96
CA GLY A 196 -11.97 10.86 8.21
C GLY A 196 -13.19 11.74 7.97
N ILE A 197 -14.24 11.14 7.42
CA ILE A 197 -15.51 11.80 7.11
C ILE A 197 -16.39 11.84 8.37
N ARG A 198 -16.87 13.03 8.71
CA ARG A 198 -17.85 13.28 9.78
C ARG A 198 -19.21 13.60 9.18
N MET A 199 -20.19 12.75 9.43
CA MET A 199 -21.55 12.86 8.88
C MET A 199 -22.50 13.45 9.91
N LEU A 200 -23.21 14.52 9.54
CA LEU A 200 -24.31 15.07 10.32
C LEU A 200 -25.65 14.64 9.74
N ILE A 201 -26.55 14.16 10.58
CA ILE A 201 -27.95 13.95 10.23
C ILE A 201 -28.72 15.24 10.49
N MET A 202 -29.42 15.76 9.49
CA MET A 202 -30.26 16.96 9.63
C MET A 202 -31.45 16.95 8.68
N SER A 203 -32.52 17.67 9.02
CA SER A 203 -33.59 17.97 8.06
C SER A 203 -33.15 19.11 7.13
N GLY A 204 -33.21 18.93 5.81
CA GLY A 204 -32.90 19.99 4.83
C GLY A 204 -32.21 19.49 3.56
N LYS A 205 -31.68 20.40 2.74
CA LYS A 205 -30.92 20.04 1.54
C LYS A 205 -29.62 19.33 1.96
N PRO A 206 -29.35 18.12 1.47
CA PRO A 206 -28.09 17.41 1.67
C PRO A 206 -26.94 18.23 1.10
N VAL A 207 -25.77 18.16 1.73
CA VAL A 207 -24.60 18.89 1.24
C VAL A 207 -23.31 18.29 1.72
N THR A 208 -22.41 18.06 0.77
CA THR A 208 -20.98 17.88 1.02
C THR A 208 -20.28 19.24 1.02
N ARG A 209 -19.70 19.60 2.17
CA ARG A 209 -19.08 20.92 2.36
C ARG A 209 -17.74 21.09 1.66
N GLN A 210 -17.01 19.99 1.52
CA GLN A 210 -15.70 19.94 0.89
C GLN A 210 -15.54 18.61 0.18
N LEU A 211 -14.93 18.66 -0.99
CA LEU A 211 -14.70 17.49 -1.84
C LEU A 211 -13.49 16.70 -1.33
N GLY A 212 -13.61 15.37 -1.32
CA GLY A 212 -12.47 14.51 -1.06
C GLY A 212 -11.68 14.84 0.22
N GLU A 213 -10.36 14.82 0.11
CA GLU A 213 -9.45 15.13 1.22
C GLU A 213 -9.47 16.61 1.65
N ALA A 214 -9.99 17.52 0.83
CA ALA A 214 -10.12 18.92 1.25
C ALA A 214 -11.06 19.06 2.47
N GLY A 215 -11.87 18.04 2.75
CA GLY A 215 -12.69 17.94 3.94
C GLY A 215 -11.96 17.47 5.20
N ILE A 216 -10.74 16.94 5.14
CA ILE A 216 -10.10 16.40 6.35
C ILE A 216 -9.95 17.51 7.41
N GLY A 217 -10.34 17.19 8.65
CA GLY A 217 -10.34 18.13 9.77
C GLY A 217 -11.55 19.08 9.83
N TRP A 218 -12.49 19.00 8.88
CA TRP A 218 -13.72 19.78 8.93
C TRP A 218 -14.75 19.18 9.88
N ASN A 219 -15.49 20.05 10.56
CA ASN A 219 -16.68 19.64 11.30
C ASN A 219 -17.83 19.41 10.32
N GLN A 220 -18.54 18.28 10.46
CA GLN A 220 -19.71 17.94 9.65
C GLN A 220 -19.41 18.03 8.14
N ASN A 221 -18.43 17.23 7.68
CA ASN A 221 -17.99 17.15 6.27
C ASN A 221 -19.14 17.09 5.28
N ILE A 222 -20.13 16.28 5.64
CA ILE A 222 -21.30 15.95 4.87
C ILE A 222 -22.50 16.05 5.79
N LYS A 223 -23.59 16.56 5.24
CA LYS A 223 -24.89 16.60 5.90
C LYS A 223 -25.86 15.78 5.08
N LEU A 224 -26.46 14.79 5.74
CA LEU A 224 -27.42 13.88 5.15
C LEU A 224 -28.80 14.14 5.73
N ASN A 225 -29.80 14.08 4.87
CA ASN A 225 -31.21 14.16 5.22
C ASN A 225 -31.82 12.77 5.27
N LEU A 226 -32.04 12.29 6.49
CA LEU A 226 -32.62 10.97 6.73
C LEU A 226 -34.10 11.02 7.10
N ASP A 227 -34.70 12.20 7.26
CA ASP A 227 -36.11 12.36 7.62
C ASP A 227 -37.00 12.92 6.49
N PHE A 228 -36.41 13.65 5.55
CA PHE A 228 -37.07 14.36 4.45
C PHE A 228 -38.21 15.29 4.90
N ALA A 229 -38.20 15.76 6.15
CA ALA A 229 -39.29 16.50 6.75
C ALA A 229 -39.51 17.89 6.11
N SER A 230 -38.44 18.50 5.60
CA SER A 230 -38.45 19.87 5.05
C SER A 230 -37.86 20.02 3.65
N TYR A 231 -37.33 18.95 3.06
CA TYR A 231 -36.73 18.93 1.73
C TYR A 231 -37.11 17.62 1.05
N GLU A 232 -37.54 17.69 -0.20
CA GLU A 232 -38.02 16.54 -0.98
C GLU A 232 -39.06 15.71 -0.21
N THR A 233 -40.11 16.40 0.28
CA THR A 233 -41.11 15.82 1.20
C THR A 233 -41.82 14.57 0.65
N GLY A 234 -41.80 14.34 -0.66
CA GLY A 234 -42.25 13.08 -1.27
C GLY A 234 -41.49 11.85 -0.77
N CYS A 235 -40.25 12.03 -0.30
CA CYS A 235 -39.42 10.99 0.31
C CYS A 235 -39.79 10.66 1.76
N THR A 236 -40.73 11.39 2.39
CA THR A 236 -41.24 11.03 3.73
C THR A 236 -42.13 9.79 3.68
N ALA A 237 -42.68 9.43 2.52
CA ALA A 237 -43.47 8.23 2.34
C ALA A 237 -42.62 6.99 2.60
N THR A 238 -43.10 6.08 3.45
CA THR A 238 -42.36 4.85 3.84
C THR A 238 -41.90 4.02 2.64
N SER A 239 -42.67 4.01 1.55
CA SER A 239 -42.33 3.29 0.30
C SER A 239 -41.19 3.92 -0.50
N MET A 240 -40.86 5.19 -0.25
CA MET A 240 -39.84 5.96 -0.98
C MET A 240 -38.63 6.29 -0.13
N LYS A 241 -38.80 6.38 1.20
CA LYS A 241 -37.78 6.86 2.13
C LYS A 241 -36.45 6.13 1.97
N GLU A 242 -36.46 4.80 1.94
CA GLU A 242 -35.24 4.00 1.76
C GLU A 242 -34.53 4.36 0.45
N MET A 243 -35.25 4.42 -0.66
CA MET A 243 -34.68 4.78 -1.96
C MET A 243 -34.05 6.17 -1.92
N CYS A 244 -34.73 7.16 -1.35
CA CYS A 244 -34.22 8.52 -1.27
C CYS A 244 -32.94 8.61 -0.40
N VAL A 245 -32.94 7.97 0.78
CA VAL A 245 -31.74 7.87 1.63
C VAL A 245 -30.58 7.24 0.85
N LYS A 246 -30.83 6.15 0.12
CA LYS A 246 -29.78 5.45 -0.63
C LYS A 246 -29.24 6.28 -1.79
N ASN A 247 -30.10 6.92 -2.60
CA ASN A 247 -29.66 7.76 -3.73
C ASN A 247 -28.82 8.96 -3.25
N GLU A 248 -29.30 9.66 -2.23
CA GLU A 248 -28.59 10.80 -1.64
C GLU A 248 -27.25 10.39 -1.05
N ALA A 249 -27.21 9.29 -0.29
CA ALA A 249 -25.99 8.77 0.28
C ALA A 249 -24.94 8.46 -0.81
N ILE A 250 -25.33 7.81 -1.91
CA ILE A 250 -24.39 7.51 -3.00
C ILE A 250 -23.89 8.81 -3.64
N HIS A 251 -24.77 9.76 -3.92
CA HIS A 251 -24.40 11.05 -4.53
C HIS A 251 -23.40 11.83 -3.67
N GLU A 252 -23.72 12.04 -2.40
CA GLU A 252 -22.87 12.82 -1.51
C GLU A 252 -21.54 12.10 -1.22
N PHE A 253 -21.53 10.77 -1.17
CA PHE A 253 -20.26 10.03 -1.09
C PHE A 253 -19.43 10.12 -2.38
N GLY A 254 -20.04 10.37 -3.54
CA GLY A 254 -19.32 10.73 -4.76
C GLY A 254 -18.53 12.02 -4.58
N HIS A 255 -19.13 13.05 -3.99
CA HIS A 255 -18.43 14.29 -3.61
C HIS A 255 -17.31 14.04 -2.61
N LEU A 256 -17.53 13.18 -1.62
CA LEU A 256 -16.49 12.75 -0.69
C LEU A 256 -15.38 11.93 -1.36
N LEU A 257 -15.57 11.43 -2.57
CA LEU A 257 -14.52 10.83 -3.41
C LEU A 257 -13.91 11.84 -4.41
N ALA A 258 -14.16 13.13 -4.21
CA ALA A 258 -13.74 14.26 -5.04
C ALA A 258 -14.44 14.41 -6.40
N PHE A 259 -15.55 13.71 -6.61
CA PHE A 259 -16.34 13.88 -7.83
C PHE A 259 -17.20 15.13 -7.75
N ILE A 260 -17.34 15.80 -8.88
CA ILE A 260 -18.12 17.01 -9.03
C ILE A 260 -19.44 16.60 -9.71
N HIS A 261 -20.43 17.48 -9.61
CA HIS A 261 -21.63 17.39 -10.41
C HIS A 261 -21.34 17.20 -11.90
N GLU A 262 -21.95 16.21 -12.51
CA GLU A 262 -21.77 15.90 -13.93
C GLU A 262 -22.35 17.01 -14.82
N GLN A 263 -23.39 17.72 -14.36
CA GLN A 263 -23.94 18.89 -15.06
C GLN A 263 -22.98 20.10 -15.08
N ASP A 264 -21.98 20.15 -14.22
CA ASP A 264 -21.03 21.28 -14.15
C ASP A 264 -19.92 21.19 -15.22
N ARG A 265 -19.92 20.11 -15.99
CA ARG A 265 -18.95 19.93 -17.06
C ARG A 265 -19.11 21.00 -18.15
N PRO A 266 -18.00 21.39 -18.80
CA PRO A 266 -18.04 22.34 -19.91
C PRO A 266 -18.75 21.80 -21.16
N ASP A 267 -18.89 20.47 -21.29
CA ASP A 267 -19.57 19.80 -22.40
C ASP A 267 -21.01 19.36 -22.07
N THR A 268 -21.57 19.79 -20.92
CA THR A 268 -22.98 19.55 -20.57
C THR A 268 -23.92 20.22 -21.59
N PRO A 269 -24.97 19.54 -22.07
CA PRO A 269 -25.97 20.17 -22.93
C PRO A 269 -26.61 21.39 -22.28
N THR A 270 -26.72 22.51 -22.99
CA THR A 270 -27.23 23.79 -22.44
C THR A 270 -28.63 23.66 -21.84
N ALA A 271 -29.49 22.84 -22.44
CA ALA A 271 -30.85 22.60 -21.91
C ALA A 271 -30.85 22.01 -20.49
N CYS A 272 -29.82 21.23 -20.13
CA CYS A 272 -29.67 20.69 -18.78
C CYS A 272 -29.31 21.81 -17.80
N ILE A 273 -28.27 22.60 -18.09
CA ILE A 273 -27.84 23.64 -17.16
C ILE A 273 -28.87 24.77 -17.02
N ASP A 274 -29.56 25.12 -18.10
CA ASP A 274 -30.65 26.10 -18.06
C ASP A 274 -31.79 25.64 -17.14
N GLN A 275 -32.10 24.34 -17.16
CA GLN A 275 -33.11 23.77 -16.29
C GLN A 275 -32.66 23.74 -14.82
N VAL A 276 -31.40 23.38 -14.55
CA VAL A 276 -30.83 23.42 -13.18
C VAL A 276 -30.87 24.84 -12.61
N LEU A 277 -30.44 25.85 -13.38
CA LEU A 277 -30.46 27.25 -12.95
C LEU A 277 -31.89 27.80 -12.80
N LYS A 278 -32.85 27.24 -13.53
CA LYS A 278 -34.27 27.59 -13.36
C LYS A 278 -34.85 26.99 -12.08
N ASP A 279 -34.48 25.76 -11.74
CA ASP A 279 -34.97 25.06 -10.55
C ASP A 279 -34.26 25.51 -9.27
N ASP A 280 -32.99 25.89 -9.37
CA ASP A 280 -32.15 26.43 -8.28
C ASP A 280 -31.37 27.66 -8.80
N PRO A 281 -31.96 28.87 -8.73
CA PRO A 281 -31.31 30.10 -9.20
C PRO A 281 -30.02 30.46 -8.46
N ASP A 282 -29.81 29.90 -7.26
CA ASP A 282 -28.62 30.10 -6.46
C ASP A 282 -27.53 29.04 -6.72
N TYR A 283 -27.79 28.10 -7.64
CA TYR A 283 -26.86 27.05 -8.02
C TYR A 283 -25.55 27.62 -8.58
N LYS A 284 -24.42 27.09 -8.11
CA LYS A 284 -23.09 27.52 -8.50
C LYS A 284 -22.38 26.42 -9.28
N ILE A 285 -22.12 26.69 -10.56
CA ILE A 285 -21.37 25.79 -11.43
C ILE A 285 -19.93 25.70 -10.96
N MET A 286 -19.47 24.49 -10.63
CA MET A 286 -18.08 24.22 -10.32
C MET A 286 -17.24 24.10 -11.59
N THR A 287 -16.15 24.87 -11.69
CA THR A 287 -15.30 24.92 -12.91
C THR A 287 -13.86 24.49 -12.62
N GLY A 288 -13.14 24.07 -13.65
CA GLY A 288 -11.73 23.67 -13.53
C GLY A 288 -11.50 22.25 -13.03
N GLY A 289 -12.54 21.41 -13.02
CA GLY A 289 -12.38 19.98 -12.81
C GLY A 289 -11.73 19.29 -14.02
N ALA A 290 -11.20 18.09 -13.80
CA ALA A 290 -10.74 17.21 -14.85
C ALA A 290 -11.93 16.47 -15.47
N VAL A 291 -12.03 16.51 -16.80
CA VAL A 291 -13.03 15.76 -17.57
C VAL A 291 -12.45 14.40 -17.96
N LEU A 292 -13.18 13.34 -17.62
CA LEU A 292 -12.94 11.99 -18.09
C LEU A 292 -14.06 11.63 -19.06
N GLY A 293 -13.75 11.04 -20.23
CA GLY A 293 -14.75 10.51 -21.16
C GLY A 293 -15.86 11.49 -21.61
N PRO A 294 -16.91 11.01 -22.29
CA PRO A 294 -18.11 11.78 -22.66
C PRO A 294 -19.02 12.09 -21.48
N TRP A 295 -19.90 13.08 -21.61
CA TRP A 295 -20.92 13.42 -20.61
C TRP A 295 -21.84 12.23 -20.30
N ASP A 296 -22.04 11.93 -19.01
CA ASP A 296 -22.88 10.85 -18.53
C ASP A 296 -24.25 11.36 -18.04
N ALA A 297 -25.24 11.31 -18.93
CA ALA A 297 -26.61 11.70 -18.62
C ALA A 297 -27.26 10.88 -17.49
N GLY A 298 -26.75 9.67 -17.21
CA GLY A 298 -27.30 8.77 -16.20
C GLY A 298 -26.59 8.82 -14.84
N SER A 299 -25.45 9.53 -14.76
CA SER A 299 -24.58 9.53 -13.57
C SER A 299 -25.37 9.88 -12.31
N ILE A 300 -25.04 9.22 -11.19
CA ILE A 300 -25.57 9.62 -9.89
C ILE A 300 -25.19 11.06 -9.54
N MET A 301 -24.13 11.60 -10.14
CA MET A 301 -23.67 12.98 -9.96
C MET A 301 -24.43 13.99 -10.85
N ASN A 302 -25.40 13.57 -11.64
CA ASN A 302 -26.10 14.42 -12.62
C ASN A 302 -27.54 14.79 -12.20
N TYR A 303 -27.78 16.07 -11.91
CA TYR A 303 -29.12 16.58 -11.59
C TYR A 303 -30.10 16.52 -12.77
N CYS A 304 -29.58 16.53 -13.99
CA CYS A 304 -30.38 16.50 -15.22
C CYS A 304 -30.77 15.09 -15.67
N THR A 305 -30.52 14.07 -14.84
CA THR A 305 -30.79 12.69 -15.27
C THR A 305 -32.26 12.52 -15.67
N PRO A 306 -32.56 11.86 -16.81
CA PRO A 306 -33.93 11.60 -17.23
C PRO A 306 -34.79 10.99 -16.12
N GLY A 307 -36.00 11.54 -15.95
CA GLY A 307 -36.93 11.13 -14.89
C GLY A 307 -36.76 11.85 -13.55
N GLY A 308 -35.64 12.54 -13.31
CA GLY A 308 -35.36 13.27 -12.07
C GLY A 308 -34.64 12.41 -11.01
N PHE A 309 -33.89 13.06 -10.12
CA PHE A 309 -32.98 12.41 -9.17
C PHE A 309 -33.68 11.42 -8.20
N PHE A 310 -34.90 11.72 -7.74
CA PHE A 310 -35.66 10.88 -6.80
C PHE A 310 -36.69 9.94 -7.47
N ASN A 311 -36.65 9.80 -8.80
CA ASN A 311 -37.58 8.94 -9.53
C ASN A 311 -36.99 7.55 -9.77
N GLY A 312 -36.96 6.74 -8.72
CA GLY A 312 -36.46 5.36 -8.74
C GLY A 312 -35.08 5.20 -8.10
N ALA A 313 -34.77 3.96 -7.70
CA ALA A 313 -33.47 3.63 -7.13
C ALA A 313 -32.36 3.81 -8.19
N ARG A 314 -31.29 4.49 -7.81
CA ARG A 314 -30.15 4.78 -8.69
C ARG A 314 -28.91 4.06 -8.19
N GLY A 315 -28.24 3.40 -9.13
CA GLY A 315 -26.90 2.86 -8.93
C GLY A 315 -25.87 3.70 -9.67
N LEU A 316 -24.62 3.28 -9.58
CA LEU A 316 -23.54 3.84 -10.38
C LEU A 316 -23.72 3.50 -11.86
N THR A 317 -23.50 4.45 -12.74
CA THR A 317 -23.36 4.18 -14.17
C THR A 317 -21.99 3.58 -14.49
N ALA A 318 -21.80 3.15 -15.73
CA ALA A 318 -20.48 2.76 -16.23
C ALA A 318 -19.47 3.94 -16.17
N GLY A 319 -19.93 5.19 -16.26
CA GLY A 319 -19.10 6.39 -16.12
C GLY A 319 -18.61 6.57 -14.69
N ASP A 320 -19.55 6.53 -13.74
CA ASP A 320 -19.26 6.57 -12.30
C ASP A 320 -18.26 5.47 -11.91
N ILE A 321 -18.49 4.23 -12.36
CA ILE A 321 -17.62 3.08 -12.11
C ILE A 321 -16.23 3.30 -12.73
N THR A 322 -16.16 3.72 -14.00
CA THR A 322 -14.89 3.96 -14.68
C THR A 322 -14.08 5.06 -13.98
N MET A 323 -14.75 6.11 -13.52
CA MET A 323 -14.13 7.20 -12.79
C MET A 323 -13.59 6.75 -11.43
N VAL A 324 -14.38 6.06 -10.60
CA VAL A 324 -13.88 5.58 -9.31
C VAL A 324 -12.74 4.57 -9.48
N GLN A 325 -12.83 3.67 -10.46
CA GLN A 325 -11.78 2.69 -10.72
C GLN A 325 -10.49 3.32 -11.23
N LYS A 326 -10.58 4.41 -12.00
CA LYS A 326 -9.39 5.12 -12.48
C LYS A 326 -8.57 5.74 -11.34
N TYR A 327 -9.23 6.25 -10.31
CA TYR A 327 -8.55 7.01 -9.24
C TYR A 327 -8.33 6.22 -7.94
N TYR A 328 -9.12 5.16 -7.74
CA TYR A 328 -9.09 4.33 -6.55
C TYR A 328 -8.91 2.83 -6.83
N GLY A 329 -8.63 2.44 -8.08
CA GLY A 329 -8.46 1.03 -8.44
C GLY A 329 -9.78 0.25 -8.54
N LYS A 330 -9.73 -0.91 -9.18
CA LYS A 330 -10.83 -1.85 -9.34
C LYS A 330 -10.95 -2.79 -8.14
N PRO A 331 -12.15 -3.34 -7.90
CA PRO A 331 -12.35 -4.42 -6.95
C PRO A 331 -11.47 -5.63 -7.25
N GLY A 332 -11.03 -6.32 -6.21
CA GLY A 332 -10.19 -7.51 -6.34
C GLY A 332 -8.76 -7.19 -6.77
N SER A 333 -8.29 -6.00 -6.43
CA SER A 333 -6.85 -5.69 -6.44
C SER A 333 -6.09 -6.68 -5.55
N LYS A 334 -4.84 -6.99 -5.91
CA LYS A 334 -4.10 -8.12 -5.32
C LYS A 334 -2.74 -7.69 -4.82
N ILE A 335 -2.33 -8.26 -3.70
CA ILE A 335 -0.99 -8.16 -3.16
C ILE A 335 -0.28 -9.48 -3.46
N TYR A 336 0.88 -9.39 -4.11
CA TYR A 336 1.77 -10.52 -4.33
C TYR A 336 2.93 -10.38 -3.34
N SER A 337 2.97 -11.25 -2.35
CA SER A 337 3.99 -11.21 -1.30
C SER A 337 4.89 -12.42 -1.38
N VAL A 338 6.21 -12.20 -1.29
CA VAL A 338 7.17 -13.30 -1.27
C VAL A 338 7.13 -13.94 0.11
N PHE A 339 6.65 -15.19 0.17
CA PHE A 339 6.51 -15.97 1.39
C PHE A 339 7.84 -16.58 1.83
N THR A 340 8.47 -17.35 0.95
CA THR A 340 9.89 -17.72 1.09
C THR A 340 10.62 -17.12 -0.07
N ALA A 341 11.83 -16.64 0.17
CA ALA A 341 12.59 -16.01 -0.90
C ALA A 341 13.69 -16.91 -1.45
N ASN A 342 13.94 -18.04 -0.79
CA ASN A 342 14.94 -19.07 -1.09
C ASN A 342 14.30 -20.47 -0.98
N ASP A 343 14.80 -21.36 -1.84
CA ASP A 343 14.71 -22.84 -1.78
C ASP A 343 13.38 -23.48 -1.33
N PRO A 344 12.35 -23.48 -2.21
CA PRO A 344 12.16 -22.61 -3.37
C PRO A 344 11.51 -21.28 -2.95
N PRO A 345 11.65 -20.20 -3.76
CA PRO A 345 10.86 -19.00 -3.54
C PRO A 345 9.37 -19.28 -3.75
N ILE A 346 8.55 -18.85 -2.80
CA ILE A 346 7.09 -18.98 -2.80
C ILE A 346 6.48 -17.59 -2.76
N VAL A 347 5.42 -17.35 -3.53
CA VAL A 347 4.67 -16.08 -3.56
C VAL A 347 3.23 -16.35 -3.12
N SER A 348 2.74 -15.64 -2.10
CA SER A 348 1.32 -15.60 -1.74
C SER A 348 0.57 -14.54 -2.54
N ILE A 349 -0.72 -14.76 -2.77
CA ILE A 349 -1.62 -13.86 -3.50
C ILE A 349 -2.81 -13.54 -2.62
N GLN A 350 -2.91 -12.27 -2.21
CA GLN A 350 -3.90 -11.80 -1.25
C GLN A 350 -4.76 -10.70 -1.85
N ASP A 351 -6.01 -10.61 -1.43
CA ASP A 351 -6.87 -9.47 -1.75
C ASP A 351 -6.36 -8.20 -1.04
N SER A 352 -6.19 -7.09 -1.75
CA SER A 352 -5.61 -5.85 -1.18
C SER A 352 -6.48 -5.19 -0.12
N LYS A 353 -7.77 -5.52 -0.12
CA LYS A 353 -8.76 -4.94 0.77
C LYS A 353 -8.91 -5.76 2.06
N THR A 354 -9.05 -7.07 1.93
CA THR A 354 -9.33 -7.99 3.03
C THR A 354 -8.10 -8.72 3.55
N PHE A 355 -7.00 -8.74 2.78
CA PHE A 355 -5.77 -9.51 3.03
C PHE A 355 -5.99 -11.03 3.09
N ALA A 356 -7.18 -11.52 2.70
CA ALA A 356 -7.42 -12.94 2.58
C ALA A 356 -6.64 -13.51 1.39
N ASP A 357 -6.10 -14.72 1.54
CA ASP A 357 -5.51 -15.44 0.41
C ASP A 357 -6.62 -15.74 -0.62
N VAL A 358 -6.40 -15.31 -1.87
CA VAL A 358 -7.39 -15.45 -2.96
C VAL A 358 -7.00 -16.51 -3.99
N ALA A 359 -5.80 -17.07 -3.86
CA ALA A 359 -5.30 -18.14 -4.70
C ALA A 359 -4.22 -18.94 -3.95
N ASP A 360 -3.91 -20.13 -4.47
CA ASP A 360 -2.79 -20.93 -3.99
C ASP A 360 -1.47 -20.18 -4.20
N SER A 361 -0.49 -20.46 -3.34
CA SER A 361 0.82 -19.85 -3.44
C SER A 361 1.57 -20.32 -4.70
N ILE A 362 2.30 -19.41 -5.34
CA ILE A 362 3.12 -19.70 -6.51
C ILE A 362 4.51 -20.10 -6.06
N THR A 363 4.90 -21.34 -6.32
CA THR A 363 6.31 -21.75 -6.22
C THR A 363 7.05 -21.41 -7.49
N ILE A 364 8.14 -20.64 -7.39
CA ILE A 364 8.99 -20.33 -8.55
C ILE A 364 9.88 -21.56 -8.83
N PRO A 365 9.70 -22.26 -9.96
CA PRO A 365 10.43 -23.49 -10.24
C PRO A 365 11.89 -23.22 -10.60
N ASN A 366 12.72 -24.27 -10.51
CA ASN A 366 14.14 -24.26 -10.90
C ASN A 366 14.97 -23.17 -10.17
N ALA A 367 14.61 -22.89 -8.93
CA ALA A 367 15.20 -21.84 -8.12
C ALA A 367 16.13 -22.38 -7.01
N ASP A 368 16.54 -23.64 -7.10
CA ASP A 368 17.44 -24.28 -6.13
C ASP A 368 18.79 -23.53 -6.11
N GLY A 369 19.20 -23.10 -4.91
CA GLY A 369 20.39 -22.26 -4.73
C GLY A 369 20.26 -20.84 -5.30
N PHE A 370 19.06 -20.42 -5.71
CA PHE A 370 18.75 -19.05 -6.06
C PHE A 370 18.02 -18.33 -4.92
N ILE A 371 18.18 -17.00 -4.93
CA ILE A 371 17.58 -16.06 -4.01
C ILE A 371 16.77 -15.06 -4.83
N LEU A 372 15.49 -14.90 -4.53
CA LEU A 372 14.67 -13.84 -5.10
C LEU A 372 15.19 -12.47 -4.62
N ARG A 373 15.66 -11.63 -5.55
CA ARG A 373 16.33 -10.35 -5.23
C ARG A 373 15.46 -9.13 -5.50
N HIS A 374 14.72 -9.15 -6.60
CA HIS A 374 13.85 -8.05 -7.03
C HIS A 374 12.47 -8.60 -7.35
N PHE A 375 11.43 -7.83 -7.04
CA PHE A 375 10.03 -8.20 -7.22
C PHE A 375 9.20 -6.93 -7.37
N PHE A 376 8.76 -6.62 -8.58
CA PHE A 376 8.13 -5.34 -8.93
C PHE A 376 6.89 -5.57 -9.77
N ALA A 377 5.80 -4.89 -9.39
CA ALA A 377 4.62 -4.77 -10.24
C ALA A 377 4.91 -3.84 -11.41
N THR A 378 4.38 -4.16 -12.59
CA THR A 378 4.32 -3.19 -13.70
C THR A 378 3.33 -2.08 -13.36
N PRO A 379 3.54 -0.83 -13.82
CA PRO A 379 2.61 0.27 -13.58
C PRO A 379 1.15 0.00 -13.99
N ASP A 380 0.93 -0.80 -15.03
CA ASP A 380 -0.40 -1.22 -15.49
C ASP A 380 -1.02 -2.36 -14.65
N GLY A 381 -0.28 -2.88 -13.66
CA GLY A 381 -0.70 -3.97 -12.79
C GLY A 381 -0.88 -5.33 -13.47
N ASN A 382 -0.52 -5.48 -14.74
CA ASN A 382 -0.74 -6.72 -15.49
C ASN A 382 0.32 -7.79 -15.23
N LYS A 383 1.49 -7.42 -14.69
CA LYS A 383 2.58 -8.35 -14.39
C LYS A 383 3.27 -8.04 -13.06
N VAL A 384 3.84 -9.07 -12.45
CA VAL A 384 4.90 -8.91 -11.44
C VAL A 384 6.19 -9.47 -12.00
N ALA A 385 7.16 -8.61 -12.31
CA ALA A 385 8.48 -9.03 -12.73
C ALA A 385 9.34 -9.37 -11.50
N TYR A 386 10.17 -10.39 -11.62
CA TYR A 386 11.08 -10.78 -10.56
C TYR A 386 12.44 -11.17 -11.10
N THR A 387 13.47 -11.02 -10.26
CA THR A 387 14.77 -11.62 -10.53
C THR A 387 15.21 -12.55 -9.43
N LEU A 388 15.80 -13.66 -9.83
CA LEU A 388 16.53 -14.56 -8.94
C LEU A 388 18.04 -14.34 -9.10
N PHE A 389 18.81 -14.54 -8.04
CA PHE A 389 20.27 -14.49 -8.05
C PHE A 389 20.87 -15.73 -7.42
N ASN A 390 21.80 -16.38 -8.12
CA ASN A 390 22.58 -17.50 -7.61
C ASN A 390 23.95 -16.99 -7.16
N GLN A 391 24.15 -16.93 -5.84
CA GLN A 391 25.39 -16.41 -5.25
C GLN A 391 26.62 -17.23 -5.64
N GLN A 392 26.49 -18.55 -5.77
CA GLN A 392 27.61 -19.45 -6.10
C GLN A 392 28.04 -19.31 -7.56
N LYS A 393 27.08 -19.11 -8.47
CA LYS A 393 27.33 -19.06 -9.93
C LYS A 393 27.53 -17.63 -10.44
N GLY A 394 27.10 -16.62 -9.68
CA GLY A 394 27.11 -15.22 -10.10
C GLY A 394 26.15 -14.95 -11.28
N SER A 395 25.09 -15.75 -11.40
CA SER A 395 24.11 -15.69 -12.50
C SER A 395 22.73 -15.33 -11.98
N SER A 396 21.88 -14.80 -12.85
CA SER A 396 20.51 -14.40 -12.52
C SER A 396 19.46 -15.10 -13.39
N VAL A 397 18.21 -15.02 -12.95
CA VAL A 397 17.03 -15.33 -13.77
C VAL A 397 16.12 -14.13 -13.73
N LEU A 398 15.53 -13.76 -14.87
CA LEU A 398 14.42 -12.81 -14.97
C LEU A 398 13.16 -13.58 -15.37
N GLY A 399 12.04 -13.31 -14.71
CA GLY A 399 10.74 -13.84 -15.09
C GLY A 399 9.62 -12.92 -14.66
N TYR A 400 8.38 -13.30 -14.94
CA TYR A 400 7.23 -12.59 -14.41
C TYR A 400 6.05 -13.51 -14.07
N ILE A 401 5.14 -12.98 -13.28
CA ILE A 401 3.82 -13.53 -12.99
C ILE A 401 2.82 -12.70 -13.80
N ASP A 402 1.99 -13.37 -14.60
CA ASP A 402 0.84 -12.74 -15.24
C ASP A 402 -0.30 -12.68 -14.22
N THR A 403 -0.74 -11.47 -13.92
CA THR A 403 -1.64 -11.25 -12.78
C THR A 403 -3.11 -11.42 -13.19
N GLN A 404 -3.39 -11.62 -14.49
CA GLN A 404 -4.74 -11.91 -15.00
C GLN A 404 -5.07 -13.37 -14.77
N THR A 405 -4.05 -14.21 -14.93
CA THR A 405 -4.15 -15.65 -14.78
C THR A 405 -3.59 -16.15 -13.44
N ASP A 406 -2.93 -15.26 -12.68
CA ASP A 406 -2.13 -15.56 -11.50
C ASP A 406 -0.97 -16.54 -11.78
N THR A 407 -0.62 -16.78 -13.04
CA THR A 407 0.35 -17.82 -13.40
C THR A 407 1.73 -17.26 -13.65
N LEU A 408 2.75 -18.07 -13.37
CA LEU A 408 4.11 -17.75 -13.78
C LEU A 408 4.22 -17.85 -15.30
N LYS A 409 4.69 -16.80 -15.96
CA LYS A 409 4.82 -16.71 -17.41
C LYS A 409 6.23 -16.27 -17.76
N GLY A 410 6.96 -17.14 -18.44
CA GLY A 410 8.30 -16.84 -18.95
C GLY A 410 9.38 -16.79 -17.88
N GLN A 411 10.51 -17.42 -18.19
CA GLN A 411 11.76 -17.29 -17.44
C GLN A 411 12.92 -17.21 -18.42
N LYS A 412 13.90 -16.37 -18.08
CA LYS A 412 15.12 -16.18 -18.85
C LYS A 412 16.32 -16.27 -17.93
N ALA A 413 17.19 -17.24 -18.19
CA ALA A 413 18.54 -17.25 -17.64
C ALA A 413 19.33 -16.03 -18.13
N ILE A 414 20.00 -15.38 -17.18
CA ILE A 414 20.91 -14.26 -17.38
C ILE A 414 22.27 -14.72 -16.83
N VAL A 415 23.31 -14.66 -17.65
CA VAL A 415 24.64 -15.18 -17.27
C VAL A 415 25.37 -14.24 -16.31
N GLU A 416 24.93 -12.99 -16.26
CA GLU A 416 25.41 -11.92 -15.40
C GLU A 416 24.60 -11.83 -14.09
N GLU A 417 25.17 -11.13 -13.10
CA GLU A 417 24.44 -10.73 -11.91
C GLU A 417 23.52 -9.55 -12.26
N VAL A 418 22.24 -9.65 -11.92
CA VAL A 418 21.35 -8.48 -11.86
C VAL A 418 21.49 -7.80 -10.50
N VAL A 419 22.01 -6.57 -10.51
CA VAL A 419 22.32 -5.77 -9.32
C VAL A 419 21.12 -4.95 -8.87
N ASP A 420 20.36 -4.40 -9.83
CA ASP A 420 19.13 -3.64 -9.59
C ASP A 420 18.14 -3.84 -10.75
N MET A 421 16.85 -3.66 -10.49
CA MET A 421 15.79 -3.73 -11.49
C MET A 421 14.71 -2.68 -11.21
N LYS A 422 14.20 -2.03 -12.28
CA LYS A 422 13.02 -1.16 -12.24
C LYS A 422 12.15 -1.37 -13.48
N MET A 423 10.86 -1.11 -13.35
CA MET A 423 9.91 -1.23 -14.47
C MET A 423 9.84 0.08 -15.27
N SER A 424 9.60 -0.02 -16.58
CA SER A 424 9.30 1.15 -17.41
C SER A 424 7.92 1.72 -17.09
N GLY A 425 7.75 3.04 -17.23
CA GLY A 425 6.48 3.72 -16.99
C GLY A 425 5.34 3.19 -17.86
N ASP A 426 5.66 2.70 -19.07
CA ASP A 426 4.72 2.09 -20.01
C ASP A 426 4.50 0.58 -19.82
N SER A 427 5.07 -0.02 -18.77
CA SER A 427 4.93 -1.45 -18.43
C SER A 427 5.49 -2.45 -19.45
N LYS A 428 6.23 -2.00 -20.46
CA LYS A 428 6.79 -2.88 -21.51
C LYS A 428 8.13 -3.49 -21.15
N TYR A 429 8.96 -2.78 -20.38
CA TYR A 429 10.34 -3.16 -20.14
C TYR A 429 10.66 -3.35 -18.66
N ALA A 430 11.51 -4.34 -18.38
CA ALA A 430 12.30 -4.38 -17.16
C ALA A 430 13.69 -3.80 -17.45
N TYR A 431 14.00 -2.66 -16.85
CA TYR A 431 15.34 -2.09 -16.85
C TYR A 431 16.16 -2.77 -15.76
N VAL A 432 17.31 -3.31 -16.12
CA VAL A 432 18.22 -3.98 -15.16
C VAL A 432 19.61 -3.40 -15.23
N VAL A 433 20.23 -3.23 -14.07
CA VAL A 433 21.68 -3.05 -13.97
C VAL A 433 22.30 -4.43 -13.88
N TRP A 434 23.13 -4.76 -14.86
CA TRP A 434 23.84 -6.05 -14.91
C TRP A 434 25.32 -5.87 -14.62
N LYS A 435 25.95 -6.91 -14.06
CA LYS A 435 27.37 -6.94 -13.75
C LYS A 435 27.99 -8.30 -14.05
N GLN A 436 29.18 -8.28 -14.66
CA GLN A 436 30.01 -9.45 -14.86
C GLN A 436 31.49 -9.08 -14.63
N GLY A 437 32.01 -9.41 -13.44
CA GLY A 437 33.34 -8.95 -13.02
C GLY A 437 33.38 -7.43 -12.92
N ALA A 438 34.28 -6.79 -13.68
CA ALA A 438 34.39 -5.33 -13.76
C ALA A 438 33.47 -4.71 -14.84
N ALA A 439 32.95 -5.51 -15.78
CA ALA A 439 31.99 -5.06 -16.77
C ALA A 439 30.60 -4.94 -16.14
N GLY A 440 29.82 -3.99 -16.65
CA GLY A 440 28.44 -3.81 -16.26
C GLY A 440 27.77 -2.71 -17.07
N GLY A 441 26.45 -2.65 -16.97
CA GLY A 441 25.67 -1.66 -17.71
C GLY A 441 24.20 -1.71 -17.38
N LEU A 442 23.44 -0.97 -18.18
CA LEU A 442 22.00 -0.89 -18.13
C LEU A 442 21.43 -1.64 -19.34
N ARG A 443 20.48 -2.54 -19.12
CA ARG A 443 19.85 -3.33 -20.17
C ARG A 443 18.34 -3.29 -20.01
N ALA A 444 17.61 -3.20 -21.11
CA ALA A 444 16.16 -3.36 -21.11
C ALA A 444 15.77 -4.75 -21.62
N TYR A 445 14.92 -5.43 -20.88
CA TYR A 445 14.26 -6.66 -21.31
C TYR A 445 12.81 -6.35 -21.65
N ASP A 446 12.37 -6.74 -22.85
CA ASP A 446 10.96 -6.71 -23.22
C ASP A 446 10.21 -7.77 -22.39
N LEU A 447 9.21 -7.36 -21.62
CA LEU A 447 8.50 -8.26 -20.69
C LEU A 447 7.58 -9.26 -21.41
N SER A 448 7.24 -9.05 -22.68
CA SER A 448 6.41 -10.00 -23.44
C SER A 448 7.25 -11.16 -23.97
N THR A 449 8.50 -10.90 -24.36
CA THR A 449 9.39 -11.89 -24.98
C THR A 449 10.55 -12.34 -24.07
N LEU A 450 10.83 -11.58 -23.01
CA LEU A 450 12.04 -11.68 -22.18
C LEU A 450 13.35 -11.58 -22.99
N ALA A 451 13.29 -11.00 -24.18
CA ALA A 451 14.46 -10.71 -25.00
C ALA A 451 15.08 -9.37 -24.61
N VAL A 452 16.38 -9.22 -24.86
CA VAL A 452 17.08 -7.95 -24.70
C VAL A 452 16.60 -6.99 -25.80
N ALA A 453 15.92 -5.92 -25.42
CA ALA A 453 15.48 -4.87 -26.34
C ALA A 453 16.64 -3.94 -26.71
N TRP A 454 17.47 -3.58 -25.73
CA TRP A 454 18.70 -2.81 -25.91
C TRP A 454 19.63 -2.97 -24.71
N ASP A 455 20.92 -2.70 -24.91
CA ASP A 455 21.98 -2.80 -23.91
C ASP A 455 22.92 -1.60 -24.01
N LEU A 456 23.18 -0.95 -22.87
CA LEU A 456 24.02 0.24 -22.75
C LEU A 456 25.10 -0.01 -21.69
N PRO A 457 26.36 -0.22 -22.08
CA PRO A 457 27.46 -0.37 -21.13
C PRO A 457 27.64 0.89 -20.27
N ILE A 458 27.57 0.73 -18.95
CA ILE A 458 27.77 1.79 -17.95
C ILE A 458 28.60 1.20 -16.82
N THR A 459 29.92 1.25 -16.97
CA THR A 459 30.86 0.69 -15.99
C THR A 459 30.66 1.33 -14.61
N GLY A 460 30.41 0.50 -13.60
CA GLY A 460 30.16 0.95 -12.24
C GLY A 460 28.73 1.36 -11.95
N ALA A 461 27.76 1.05 -12.81
CA ALA A 461 26.34 1.19 -12.50
C ALA A 461 25.96 0.40 -11.23
N LYS A 462 25.12 1.01 -10.39
CA LYS A 462 24.73 0.46 -9.08
C LYS A 462 23.22 0.41 -8.87
N GLN A 463 22.51 1.49 -9.20
CA GLN A 463 21.08 1.64 -8.95
C GLN A 463 20.42 2.41 -10.10
N ILE A 464 19.17 2.10 -10.41
CA ILE A 464 18.31 2.75 -11.39
C ILE A 464 17.24 3.57 -10.68
N VAL A 465 17.02 4.78 -11.17
CA VAL A 465 15.78 5.54 -10.96
C VAL A 465 15.02 5.53 -12.27
N ALA A 466 13.89 4.82 -12.28
CA ALA A 466 13.02 4.74 -13.45
C ALA A 466 12.07 5.94 -13.55
N GLN A 467 11.49 6.07 -14.74
CA GLN A 467 10.45 7.03 -15.04
C GLN A 467 9.26 6.85 -14.09
N ARG A 468 8.65 7.97 -13.69
CA ARG A 468 7.42 7.98 -12.88
C ARG A 468 6.17 7.91 -13.73
N ASN A 469 6.25 8.33 -14.99
CA ASN A 469 5.11 8.39 -15.90
C ASN A 469 5.43 7.79 -17.28
N THR A 470 4.39 7.45 -18.04
CA THR A 470 4.50 6.86 -19.38
C THR A 470 5.13 7.80 -20.42
N SER A 471 5.14 9.11 -20.16
CA SER A 471 5.75 10.12 -21.02
C SER A 471 7.22 10.37 -20.71
N GLY A 472 7.75 9.81 -19.61
CA GLY A 472 9.13 9.95 -19.20
C GLY A 472 10.02 9.37 -20.29
N GLN A 473 11.11 10.08 -20.59
CA GLN A 473 12.09 9.64 -21.61
C GLN A 473 13.47 9.45 -21.02
N ARG A 474 13.59 9.56 -19.68
CA ARG A 474 14.88 9.55 -18.99
C ARG A 474 14.92 8.49 -17.91
N LEU A 475 16.03 7.78 -17.85
CA LEU A 475 16.42 6.97 -16.70
C LEU A 475 17.65 7.60 -16.06
N TYR A 476 17.76 7.45 -14.75
CA TYR A 476 18.93 7.89 -14.01
C TYR A 476 19.63 6.68 -13.41
N VAL A 477 20.95 6.64 -13.53
CA VAL A 477 21.75 5.53 -13.02
C VAL A 477 22.79 6.06 -12.05
N VAL A 478 22.73 5.61 -10.80
CA VAL A 478 23.79 5.86 -9.82
C VAL A 478 25.02 5.06 -10.22
N ARG A 479 26.15 5.74 -10.40
CA ARG A 479 27.41 5.16 -10.88
C ARG A 479 28.55 5.46 -9.93
N ASN A 480 29.31 4.42 -9.55
CA ASN A 480 30.61 4.55 -8.88
C ASN A 480 31.47 3.28 -9.04
N SER A 481 32.77 3.40 -8.79
CA SER A 481 33.72 2.27 -8.88
C SER A 481 34.03 1.61 -7.53
N GLY A 482 33.25 1.91 -6.49
CA GLY A 482 33.49 1.47 -5.11
C GLY A 482 33.83 2.62 -4.17
N THR A 483 34.11 2.28 -2.91
CA THR A 483 34.34 3.25 -1.84
C THR A 483 35.51 4.19 -2.14
N GLY A 484 35.32 5.49 -1.87
CA GLY A 484 36.32 6.53 -2.12
C GLY A 484 36.41 6.99 -3.58
N SER A 485 35.72 6.33 -4.51
CA SER A 485 35.69 6.75 -5.92
C SER A 485 34.70 7.90 -6.16
N ALA A 486 34.89 8.64 -7.25
CA ALA A 486 33.90 9.62 -7.69
C ALA A 486 32.56 8.92 -7.98
N GLN A 487 31.47 9.55 -7.53
CA GLN A 487 30.11 9.11 -7.73
C GLN A 487 29.37 10.08 -8.65
N SER A 488 28.57 9.55 -9.57
CA SER A 488 27.79 10.37 -10.50
C SER A 488 26.41 9.79 -10.76
N ILE A 489 25.50 10.63 -11.24
CA ILE A 489 24.19 10.26 -11.76
C ILE A 489 24.24 10.37 -13.29
N VAL A 490 24.20 9.23 -13.96
CA VAL A 490 24.17 9.13 -15.41
C VAL A 490 22.72 9.27 -15.88
N VAL A 491 22.48 10.13 -16.88
CA VAL A 491 21.17 10.29 -17.51
C VAL A 491 21.15 9.54 -18.82
N VAL A 492 20.21 8.61 -18.96
CA VAL A 492 20.02 7.79 -20.16
C VAL A 492 18.70 8.19 -20.81
N ASP A 493 18.75 8.49 -22.10
CA ASP A 493 17.55 8.71 -22.91
C ASP A 493 17.01 7.37 -23.41
N THR A 494 15.75 7.08 -23.10
CA THR A 494 15.14 5.78 -23.40
C THR A 494 14.66 5.63 -24.84
N ASN A 495 14.67 6.70 -25.64
CA ASN A 495 14.27 6.63 -27.05
C ASN A 495 15.48 6.34 -27.94
N SER A 496 16.59 7.02 -27.67
CA SER A 496 17.87 6.83 -28.36
C SER A 496 18.71 5.71 -27.76
N HIS A 497 18.40 5.27 -26.53
CA HIS A 497 19.17 4.29 -25.76
C HIS A 497 20.62 4.73 -25.52
N THR A 498 20.83 6.04 -25.32
CA THR A 498 22.16 6.63 -25.13
C THR A 498 22.30 7.38 -23.82
N GLN A 499 23.53 7.46 -23.31
CA GLN A 499 23.85 8.39 -22.23
C GLN A 499 23.89 9.82 -22.78
N ILE A 500 23.05 10.70 -22.23
CA ILE A 500 22.95 12.11 -22.66
C ILE A 500 23.60 13.09 -21.67
N ALA A 501 23.77 12.69 -20.41
CA ALA A 501 24.44 13.50 -19.39
C ALA A 501 25.04 12.64 -18.28
N SER A 502 25.92 13.24 -17.46
CA SER A 502 26.42 12.66 -16.22
C SER A 502 26.71 13.79 -15.23
N TYR A 503 26.04 13.77 -14.09
CA TYR A 503 26.16 14.80 -13.06
C TYR A 503 26.96 14.29 -11.87
N SER A 504 27.86 15.09 -11.32
CA SER A 504 28.63 14.72 -10.12
C SER A 504 27.73 14.64 -8.90
N ALA A 505 27.90 13.60 -8.08
CA ALA A 505 27.16 13.38 -6.83
C ALA A 505 28.13 13.05 -5.67
N GLY A 506 29.32 13.67 -5.71
CA GLY A 506 30.33 13.56 -4.65
C GLY A 506 31.16 12.28 -4.72
N THR A 507 31.51 11.75 -3.55
CA THR A 507 32.37 10.56 -3.40
C THR A 507 31.54 9.39 -2.89
N ALA A 508 31.72 8.21 -3.48
CA ALA A 508 31.04 7.00 -3.06
C ALA A 508 31.52 6.53 -1.68
N ARG A 509 30.56 6.15 -0.82
CA ARG A 509 30.85 5.48 0.46
C ARG A 509 30.84 3.96 0.28
N SER A 510 30.68 3.17 1.34
CA SER A 510 30.65 1.69 1.23
C SER A 510 29.43 1.18 0.48
N GLN A 511 28.34 1.94 0.51
CA GLN A 511 27.12 1.67 -0.24
C GLN A 511 26.85 2.81 -1.25
N PRO A 512 26.22 2.51 -2.41
CA PRO A 512 25.82 3.54 -3.37
C PRO A 512 24.69 4.40 -2.80
N LEU A 513 24.54 5.63 -3.29
CA LEU A 513 23.34 6.43 -2.98
C LEU A 513 22.09 5.67 -3.40
N VAL A 514 21.04 5.76 -2.58
CA VAL A 514 19.68 5.40 -2.98
C VAL A 514 18.97 6.64 -3.49
N ALA A 515 18.25 6.54 -4.62
CA ALA A 515 17.64 7.70 -5.25
C ALA A 515 16.22 7.45 -5.77
N GLY A 516 15.45 8.53 -5.89
CA GLY A 516 14.09 8.54 -6.39
C GLY A 516 13.76 9.88 -7.06
N ALA A 517 12.87 9.87 -8.05
CA ALA A 517 12.48 11.05 -8.81
C ALA A 517 11.13 11.62 -8.33
N THR A 518 11.00 12.94 -8.32
CA THR A 518 9.71 13.62 -8.15
C THR A 518 8.74 13.23 -9.28
N PRO A 519 7.41 13.34 -9.08
CA PRO A 519 6.42 13.01 -10.12
C PRO A 519 6.60 13.78 -11.43
N ASP A 520 7.12 15.01 -11.37
CA ASP A 520 7.44 15.84 -12.54
C ASP A 520 8.84 15.58 -13.13
N GLU A 521 9.60 14.66 -12.53
CA GLU A 521 10.96 14.25 -12.89
C GLU A 521 11.99 15.41 -12.95
N LYS A 522 11.67 16.56 -12.35
CA LYS A 522 12.58 17.73 -12.31
C LYS A 522 13.62 17.64 -11.21
N THR A 523 13.36 16.84 -10.17
CA THR A 523 14.26 16.69 -9.03
C THR A 523 14.43 15.22 -8.69
N LEU A 524 15.67 14.81 -8.46
CA LEU A 524 15.98 13.56 -7.76
C LEU A 524 16.25 13.87 -6.30
N TYR A 525 15.67 13.08 -5.41
CA TYR A 525 16.12 12.99 -4.04
C TYR A 525 17.04 11.79 -3.88
N LEU A 526 18.12 11.97 -3.14
CA LEU A 526 19.13 10.97 -2.88
C LEU A 526 19.36 10.86 -1.37
N ALA A 527 19.52 9.63 -0.88
CA ALA A 527 20.00 9.39 0.47
C ALA A 527 21.31 8.61 0.42
N ASP A 528 22.25 9.04 1.26
CA ASP A 528 23.37 8.21 1.64
C ASP A 528 22.87 7.12 2.58
N PRO A 529 23.10 5.83 2.27
CA PRO A 529 22.66 4.72 3.11
C PRO A 529 23.15 4.80 4.56
N GLY A 530 24.24 5.55 4.80
CA GLY A 530 24.94 5.51 6.07
C GLY A 530 25.69 4.19 6.22
N PRO A 531 26.95 4.21 6.65
CA PRO A 531 27.65 2.96 6.86
C PRO A 531 28.30 2.79 8.23
N ASP A 532 28.68 1.54 8.46
CA ASP A 532 29.71 0.91 9.31
C ASP A 532 31.04 1.69 9.56
N ASN A 533 31.09 2.99 9.25
CA ASN A 533 32.23 3.90 9.42
C ASN A 533 31.88 5.20 10.21
N GLN A 534 30.78 5.20 10.98
CA GLN A 534 30.34 6.30 11.87
C GLN A 534 30.03 7.67 11.23
N LEU A 535 30.02 7.80 9.90
CA LEU A 535 29.56 9.04 9.27
C LEU A 535 28.04 9.05 9.19
N ALA A 536 27.43 10.14 9.66
CA ALA A 536 25.99 10.28 9.59
C ALA A 536 25.48 10.16 8.13
N PRO A 537 24.40 9.39 7.90
CA PRO A 537 23.67 9.40 6.63
C PRO A 537 23.16 10.82 6.34
N PHE A 538 22.92 11.15 5.07
CA PHE A 538 22.42 12.46 4.68
C PHE A 538 21.44 12.37 3.52
N MET A 539 20.58 13.38 3.42
CA MET A 539 19.73 13.64 2.25
C MET A 539 20.40 14.65 1.33
N ALA A 540 20.21 14.47 0.04
CA ALA A 540 20.60 15.40 -1.01
C ALA A 540 19.48 15.52 -2.06
N ASN A 541 19.54 16.57 -2.87
CA ASN A 541 18.77 16.67 -4.09
C ASN A 541 19.66 16.93 -5.31
N LEU A 542 19.12 16.62 -6.48
CA LEU A 542 19.72 16.92 -7.77
C LEU A 542 18.66 17.47 -8.70
N ASP A 543 18.89 18.64 -9.28
CA ASP A 543 18.07 19.21 -10.34
C ASP A 543 18.40 18.50 -11.67
N THR A 544 17.41 17.90 -12.31
CA THR A 544 17.63 17.00 -13.45
C THR A 544 17.89 17.73 -14.77
N GLN A 545 17.78 19.06 -14.79
CA GLN A 545 18.01 19.87 -15.98
C GLN A 545 19.41 20.48 -15.95
N SER A 546 19.76 21.10 -14.82
CA SER A 546 21.03 21.79 -14.60
C SER A 546 22.13 20.88 -14.06
N GLY A 547 21.77 19.73 -13.47
CA GLY A 547 22.71 18.85 -12.80
C GLY A 547 23.22 19.38 -11.46
N GLN A 548 22.61 20.44 -10.92
CA GLN A 548 22.98 21.02 -9.63
C GLN A 548 22.67 20.02 -8.52
N TYR A 549 23.70 19.63 -7.77
CA TYR A 549 23.63 18.68 -6.67
C TYR A 549 23.85 19.40 -5.34
N ASN A 550 22.88 19.28 -4.43
CA ASN A 550 22.93 19.93 -3.12
C ASN A 550 22.75 18.89 -2.01
N VAL A 551 23.72 18.82 -1.10
CA VAL A 551 23.52 18.10 0.17
C VAL A 551 22.60 18.95 1.04
N LEU A 552 21.50 18.37 1.48
CA LEU A 552 20.46 19.08 2.23
C LEU A 552 20.76 19.06 3.72
N GLN A 553 20.74 17.87 4.33
CA GLN A 553 20.96 17.72 5.77
C GLN A 553 21.28 16.28 6.17
N PRO A 554 21.92 16.08 7.33
CA PRO A 554 22.06 14.76 7.94
C PRO A 554 20.70 14.12 8.22
N ILE A 555 20.58 12.82 8.02
CA ILE A 555 19.40 12.03 8.38
C ILE A 555 19.46 11.75 9.88
N SER A 556 18.34 11.98 10.57
CA SER A 556 18.19 11.71 12.00
C SER A 556 17.29 10.49 12.21
N PRO A 557 17.68 9.54 13.08
CA PRO A 557 18.90 9.53 13.89
C PRO A 557 20.17 9.26 13.04
N ALA A 558 21.34 9.69 13.53
CA ALA A 558 22.62 9.64 12.80
C ALA A 558 23.13 8.21 12.50
N ASP A 559 22.46 7.20 13.03
CA ASP A 559 22.73 5.78 12.80
C ASP A 559 21.64 5.12 11.95
N ALA A 560 20.75 5.90 11.34
CA ALA A 560 19.74 5.42 10.40
C ALA A 560 20.42 4.75 9.19
N SER A 561 20.43 3.42 9.17
CA SER A 561 20.92 2.65 8.02
C SER A 561 19.85 2.66 6.93
N VAL A 562 19.86 3.68 6.08
CA VAL A 562 18.90 3.84 4.99
C VAL A 562 19.19 2.80 3.91
N HIS A 563 18.17 2.06 3.50
CA HIS A 563 18.33 1.00 2.49
C HIS A 563 17.45 1.19 1.27
N ASP A 564 16.41 2.01 1.39
CA ASP A 564 15.50 2.35 0.31
C ASP A 564 14.99 3.79 0.46
N LEU A 565 14.61 4.38 -0.66
CA LEU A 565 14.07 5.73 -0.76
C LEU A 565 12.96 5.75 -1.79
N HIS A 566 11.82 6.34 -1.41
CA HIS A 566 10.71 6.58 -2.31
C HIS A 566 10.24 8.03 -2.23
N VAL A 567 10.12 8.69 -3.38
CA VAL A 567 9.55 10.04 -3.45
C VAL A 567 8.03 9.89 -3.58
N LEU A 568 7.31 10.25 -2.52
CA LEU A 568 5.84 10.13 -2.47
C LEU A 568 5.22 11.19 -3.39
N ASP A 569 5.65 12.44 -3.23
CA ASP A 569 5.22 13.59 -4.01
C ASP A 569 6.35 14.64 -4.10
N SER A 570 6.05 15.83 -4.60
CA SER A 570 7.04 16.91 -4.74
C SER A 570 7.56 17.49 -3.41
N ASN A 571 6.93 17.15 -2.28
CA ASN A 571 7.18 17.68 -0.95
C ASN A 571 7.54 16.60 0.10
N GLN A 572 7.33 15.32 -0.18
CA GLN A 572 7.57 14.23 0.77
C GLN A 572 8.40 13.09 0.17
N VAL A 573 9.40 12.66 0.95
CA VAL A 573 10.26 11.51 0.62
C VAL A 573 10.23 10.52 1.77
N LEU A 574 9.84 9.29 1.48
CA LEU A 574 9.87 8.15 2.39
C LEU A 574 11.24 7.47 2.34
N LEU A 575 11.80 7.18 3.51
CA LEU A 575 13.07 6.49 3.69
C LEU A 575 12.85 5.23 4.52
N GLY A 576 13.34 4.09 4.01
CA GLY A 576 13.35 2.84 4.76
C GLY A 576 14.67 2.65 5.45
N THR A 577 14.63 2.10 6.64
CA THR A 577 15.85 1.79 7.40
C THR A 577 15.95 0.29 7.70
N ASN A 578 17.15 -0.26 7.59
CA ASN A 578 17.51 -1.57 8.14
C ASN A 578 17.81 -1.50 9.64
N LYS A 579 17.74 -0.29 10.18
CA LYS A 579 17.70 0.10 11.59
C LYS A 579 16.71 -0.67 12.43
N LYS A 580 17.07 -1.72 13.20
CA LYS A 580 16.15 -2.24 14.22
C LYS A 580 15.71 -1.12 15.16
N GLY A 581 14.39 -0.96 15.28
CA GLY A 581 13.76 0.04 16.13
C GLY A 581 13.69 1.46 15.57
N ILE A 582 14.15 1.66 14.33
CA ILE A 582 13.92 2.89 13.59
C ILE A 582 12.82 2.61 12.57
N ALA A 583 11.65 3.22 12.80
CA ALA A 583 10.58 3.18 11.83
C ALA A 583 10.96 3.94 10.55
N PRO A 584 10.31 3.65 9.40
CA PRO A 584 10.51 4.43 8.19
C PRO A 584 10.32 5.93 8.45
N LEU A 585 11.13 6.75 7.79
CA LEU A 585 11.19 8.19 8.00
C LEU A 585 10.55 8.91 6.82
N ILE A 586 9.74 9.94 7.08
CA ILE A 586 9.32 10.91 6.06
C ILE A 586 10.18 12.15 6.21
N TYR A 587 10.85 12.50 5.12
CA TYR A 587 11.45 13.79 4.92
C TYR A 587 10.44 14.75 4.27
N THR A 588 10.14 15.86 4.94
CA THR A 588 9.27 16.92 4.41
C THR A 588 10.09 18.08 3.88
N VAL A 589 10.09 18.27 2.56
CA VAL A 589 10.93 19.22 1.82
C VAL A 589 10.72 20.65 2.31
N ALA A 590 9.46 21.11 2.41
CA ALA A 590 9.13 22.48 2.81
C ALA A 590 9.69 22.88 4.18
N THR A 591 9.84 21.91 5.09
CA THR A 591 10.33 22.17 6.46
C THR A 591 11.77 21.74 6.67
N GLY A 592 12.33 20.94 5.76
CA GLY A 592 13.60 20.28 5.96
C GLY A 592 13.60 19.39 7.21
N SER A 593 12.52 18.66 7.51
CA SER A 593 12.44 17.86 8.74
C SER A 593 12.19 16.38 8.46
N PHE A 594 12.63 15.53 9.39
CA PHE A 594 12.32 14.10 9.39
C PHE A 594 11.27 13.81 10.46
N SER A 595 10.32 12.97 10.11
CA SER A 595 9.35 12.40 11.05
C SER A 595 9.32 10.88 10.91
N ALA A 596 9.29 10.17 12.03
CA ALA A 596 9.20 8.72 12.03
C ALA A 596 7.75 8.28 11.94
N ILE A 597 7.48 7.29 11.10
CA ILE A 597 6.15 6.70 10.96
C ILE A 597 5.97 5.70 12.08
N THR A 598 5.40 6.14 13.19
CA THR A 598 5.44 5.39 14.47
C THR A 598 4.09 4.76 14.83
N GLY A 599 3.05 4.97 14.04
CA GLY A 599 1.73 4.36 14.26
C GLY A 599 1.78 2.84 14.15
N GLY A 600 1.62 2.13 15.27
CA GLY A 600 1.45 0.67 15.30
C GLY A 600 2.71 -0.16 15.07
N ILE A 601 3.91 0.44 15.06
CA ILE A 601 5.17 -0.26 14.77
C ILE A 601 5.94 -0.53 16.07
N PRO A 602 6.18 -1.81 16.43
CA PRO A 602 7.01 -2.17 17.57
C PRO A 602 8.45 -1.64 17.46
N SER A 603 9.00 -1.19 18.60
CA SER A 603 10.33 -0.57 18.71
C SER A 603 11.52 -1.50 18.43
N ASN A 604 11.29 -2.75 18.08
CA ASN A 604 12.33 -3.72 17.74
C ASN A 604 12.30 -4.17 16.26
N TRP A 605 11.42 -3.59 15.43
CA TRP A 605 11.26 -3.99 14.03
C TRP A 605 12.21 -3.19 13.14
N SER A 606 12.77 -3.86 12.13
CA SER A 606 13.33 -3.23 10.94
C SER A 606 12.34 -3.42 9.80
N LEU A 607 12.09 -2.37 9.06
CA LEU A 607 10.90 -2.26 8.22
C LEU A 607 11.29 -1.99 6.77
N PRO A 608 11.56 -3.03 5.96
CA PRO A 608 11.38 -2.88 4.52
C PRO A 608 9.95 -2.43 4.26
N TYR A 609 9.80 -1.59 3.26
CA TYR A 609 8.51 -1.17 2.78
C TYR A 609 8.45 -1.34 1.28
N VAL A 610 7.23 -1.43 0.78
CA VAL A 610 6.92 -1.29 -0.63
C VAL A 610 5.80 -0.28 -0.72
N TYR A 611 5.64 0.25 -1.90
CA TYR A 611 4.56 1.16 -2.21
C TYR A 611 3.73 0.53 -3.30
N SER A 612 2.46 0.88 -3.31
CA SER A 612 1.61 0.56 -4.43
C SER A 612 2.06 1.23 -5.72
N PRO A 613 1.71 0.72 -6.91
CA PRO A 613 2.13 1.31 -8.19
C PRO A 613 1.74 2.78 -8.37
N ASP A 614 0.67 3.23 -7.72
CA ASP A 614 0.22 4.63 -7.69
C ASP A 614 0.92 5.51 -6.62
N GLY A 615 1.75 4.91 -5.76
CA GLY A 615 2.48 5.57 -4.68
C GLY A 615 1.64 5.98 -3.48
N LYS A 616 0.33 5.66 -3.45
CA LYS A 616 -0.61 6.13 -2.43
C LYS A 616 -0.57 5.34 -1.12
N THR A 617 -0.34 4.04 -1.23
CA THR A 617 -0.33 3.13 -0.09
C THR A 617 1.08 2.60 0.12
N VAL A 618 1.57 2.74 1.34
CA VAL A 618 2.83 2.16 1.77
C VAL A 618 2.50 0.89 2.55
N PHE A 619 3.14 -0.20 2.21
CA PHE A 619 3.06 -1.43 2.99
C PHE A 619 4.42 -1.63 3.61
N THR A 620 4.46 -1.85 4.90
CA THR A 620 5.70 -2.19 5.59
C THR A 620 5.60 -3.58 6.18
N MET A 621 6.73 -4.29 6.16
CA MET A 621 6.82 -5.64 6.66
C MET A 621 7.71 -5.65 7.88
N GLY A 622 7.16 -6.12 8.99
CA GLY A 622 7.82 -6.14 10.27
C GLY A 622 8.29 -7.50 10.70
N GLN A 623 9.61 -7.67 10.81
CA GLN A 623 10.18 -8.90 11.34
C GLN A 623 10.15 -8.91 12.87
N TYR A 624 9.48 -9.90 13.46
CA TYR A 624 9.59 -10.22 14.88
C TYR A 624 10.00 -11.67 15.10
N TRP A 625 10.56 -11.95 16.26
CA TRP A 625 11.05 -13.28 16.62
C TRP A 625 10.18 -13.83 17.74
N ASP A 626 9.53 -14.97 17.50
CA ASP A 626 8.88 -15.76 18.55
C ASP A 626 9.41 -17.20 18.48
N GLY A 627 9.94 -17.70 19.60
CA GLY A 627 10.58 -19.02 19.66
C GLY A 627 11.74 -19.23 18.67
N ASN A 628 12.53 -18.18 18.37
CA ASN A 628 13.55 -18.14 17.30
C ASN A 628 13.01 -18.28 15.86
N ILE A 629 11.69 -18.23 15.65
CA ILE A 629 11.08 -18.24 14.33
C ILE A 629 10.79 -16.78 13.93
N PRO A 630 11.28 -16.30 12.77
CA PRO A 630 11.00 -14.96 12.30
C PRO A 630 9.60 -14.88 11.70
N TYR A 631 8.68 -14.22 12.38
CA TYR A 631 7.38 -13.85 11.83
C TYR A 631 7.49 -12.52 11.12
N TYR A 632 6.68 -12.32 10.08
CA TYR A 632 6.58 -11.03 9.43
C TYR A 632 5.13 -10.57 9.38
N SER A 633 4.86 -9.36 9.87
CA SER A 633 3.52 -8.79 9.79
C SER A 633 3.46 -7.74 8.71
N PHE A 634 2.36 -7.71 7.97
CA PHE A 634 2.07 -6.63 7.03
C PHE A 634 1.33 -5.51 7.76
N ILE A 635 1.86 -4.31 7.64
CA ILE A 635 1.18 -3.09 8.08
C ILE A 635 0.94 -2.24 6.84
N ARG A 636 -0.34 -2.04 6.53
CA ARG A 636 -0.78 -1.05 5.55
C ARG A 636 -0.73 0.33 6.21
N LEU A 637 0.15 1.17 5.70
CA LEU A 637 0.32 2.57 6.04
C LEU A 637 -0.27 3.38 4.89
N ASP A 638 -1.53 3.79 5.03
CA ASP A 638 -2.09 4.77 4.11
C ASP A 638 -1.41 6.13 4.37
N SER A 639 -0.94 6.79 3.31
CA SER A 639 0.02 7.90 3.40
C SER A 639 -0.43 9.11 4.24
N TYR A 640 -1.73 9.27 4.47
CA TYR A 640 -2.28 10.31 5.33
C TYR A 640 -2.26 9.97 6.84
N ARG A 641 -2.14 8.70 7.23
CA ARG A 641 -2.10 8.29 8.66
C ARG A 641 -0.71 8.29 9.26
N MET A 642 0.27 8.82 8.55
CA MET A 642 1.62 8.99 9.07
C MET A 642 1.64 10.18 10.04
N ASN A 643 0.89 10.07 11.15
CA ASN A 643 0.90 11.04 12.23
C ASN A 643 2.34 11.20 12.73
N GLN A 644 2.82 12.44 12.81
CA GLN A 644 4.02 12.76 13.56
C GLN A 644 3.73 12.48 15.04
N ALA A 645 4.13 11.32 15.54
CA ALA A 645 4.01 11.08 16.98
C ALA A 645 5.03 11.95 17.71
N THR A 646 4.55 12.82 18.58
CA THR A 646 5.38 13.61 19.49
C THR A 646 5.79 12.81 20.75
N THR A 647 5.31 11.56 20.87
CA THR A 647 5.59 10.64 21.98
C THR A 647 5.68 9.19 21.49
N PRO A 648 6.36 8.29 22.22
CA PRO A 648 6.35 6.86 21.91
C PRO A 648 4.92 6.30 22.00
N VAL A 649 4.39 5.82 20.88
CA VAL A 649 3.03 5.24 20.85
C VAL A 649 3.06 3.86 21.51
N VAL A 650 2.21 3.69 22.51
CA VAL A 650 1.92 2.37 23.10
C VAL A 650 0.93 1.67 22.18
N TRP A 651 1.25 0.44 21.77
CA TRP A 651 0.38 -0.43 20.99
C TRP A 651 -0.92 -0.68 21.77
N ASP A 652 -2.05 -0.13 21.32
CA ASP A 652 -3.37 -0.33 21.93
C ASP A 652 -4.18 -1.49 21.32
N GLY A 653 -3.61 -2.17 20.33
CA GLY A 653 -4.21 -3.35 19.69
C GLY A 653 -5.53 -3.10 18.94
N SER A 654 -5.98 -1.86 18.72
CA SER A 654 -7.40 -1.65 18.37
C SER A 654 -7.73 -0.90 17.06
N ASN A 655 -6.80 -0.22 16.36
CA ASN A 655 -7.19 0.63 15.21
C ASN A 655 -6.43 0.43 13.90
N HIS A 656 -5.47 -0.50 13.85
CA HIS A 656 -4.80 -0.90 12.61
C HIS A 656 -4.95 -2.42 12.46
N PRO A 657 -5.54 -2.94 11.38
CA PRO A 657 -5.52 -4.37 11.15
C PRO A 657 -4.07 -4.79 10.89
N VAL A 658 -3.43 -5.32 11.92
CA VAL A 658 -2.11 -5.96 11.83
C VAL A 658 -2.39 -7.42 11.48
N TRP A 659 -2.09 -7.79 10.25
CA TRP A 659 -2.13 -9.19 9.83
C TRP A 659 -0.74 -9.76 10.00
N SER A 660 -0.57 -10.65 10.99
CA SER A 660 0.67 -11.39 11.18
C SER A 660 0.65 -12.64 10.31
N VAL A 661 1.61 -12.77 9.41
CA VAL A 661 1.85 -14.01 8.67
C VAL A 661 3.13 -14.63 9.22
N GLY A 662 3.09 -15.90 9.64
CA GLY A 662 4.29 -16.60 10.11
C GLY A 662 5.14 -17.07 8.95
N PHE A 663 6.45 -16.77 8.99
CA PHE A 663 7.39 -17.24 7.99
C PHE A 663 8.49 -18.09 8.65
N GLY A 664 9.06 -19.02 7.89
CA GLY A 664 10.16 -19.88 8.35
C GLY A 664 11.52 -19.20 8.25
N GLN A 665 12.48 -19.71 9.04
CA GLN A 665 13.85 -19.21 9.18
C GLN A 665 14.59 -19.09 7.82
N ASP A 666 15.43 -18.04 7.70
CA ASP A 666 16.39 -17.76 6.60
C ASP A 666 16.03 -16.71 5.52
N VAL A 667 15.27 -15.67 5.86
CA VAL A 667 14.99 -14.57 4.93
C VAL A 667 15.76 -13.30 5.30
N VAL A 668 16.94 -13.13 4.68
CA VAL A 668 17.63 -11.82 4.57
C VAL A 668 16.83 -10.94 3.60
N SER A 669 16.12 -9.93 4.12
CA SER A 669 15.55 -8.73 3.46
C SER A 669 15.02 -8.95 2.02
N ARG A 670 13.80 -9.48 1.82
CA ARG A 670 13.31 -9.80 0.46
C ARG A 670 11.98 -9.13 0.09
N PRO A 671 11.83 -8.73 -1.19
CA PRO A 671 10.83 -7.78 -1.68
C PRO A 671 9.44 -8.41 -1.84
N PHE A 672 8.40 -7.59 -1.79
CA PHE A 672 7.04 -7.94 -2.20
C PHE A 672 6.53 -6.89 -3.20
N ALA A 673 5.45 -7.19 -3.93
CA ALA A 673 4.92 -6.32 -4.96
C ALA A 673 3.42 -6.19 -4.78
N VAL A 674 2.93 -4.95 -4.74
CA VAL A 674 1.51 -4.66 -4.64
C VAL A 674 1.00 -4.35 -6.03
N ILE A 675 -0.19 -4.87 -6.36
CA ILE A 675 -0.85 -4.60 -7.63
C ILE A 675 -2.23 -4.04 -7.37
N TYR A 676 -2.44 -2.81 -7.84
CA TYR A 676 -3.78 -2.30 -8.10
C TYR A 676 -4.17 -2.64 -9.53
N ARG A 677 -5.34 -3.26 -9.68
CA ARG A 677 -5.94 -3.54 -10.99
C ARG A 677 -7.07 -2.60 -11.28
#